data_AF-A0A1Z4GAQ7-F1
#
_entry.id   AF-A0A1Z4GAQ7-F1
#
_cell.length_a   1.000
_cell.length_b   1.000
_cell.length_c   1.000
_cell.angle_alpha   90.00
_cell.angle_beta   90.00
_cell.angle_gamma   90.00
#
_symmetry.space_group_name_H-M   'P 1'
#
loop_
_entity.id
_entity.type
_entity.pdbx_description
1 polymer ?
#
loop_
_entity_poly.entity_id
_entity_poly.type
_entity_poly.pdbx_seq_one_letter_code
_entity_poly.pdbx_strand_id
1 'polypeptide(L)'
;MPDESYNHEQARLEALRRYQILDTEPEQAYDNLARLAAFICGSSIALVNFIDEDRQWFKAKLGLDASEMPRNVGLSYLCLERKEVVVVKDTLENQEYAVNAAVTGYPYIRFYAGVPLISPDGQILGTLCAIDPAPRELNQQQVEALLALGRQVISQLELRRNLAERQQTEAFLRESDQRLKLALQAAKLGSWQLNLKTWELSASSQCYLNFGLPSETEFTYNTLLECIHPDDRSNMQECVRQAIENHGDYEAEYRCIWPHDNSIHWILARGTVIYDSENQPMRIIGVTLDVTDRKQAEEELKRQNLRSQLFAEITLKIRESLQLEEILQTTVQEVQKLLHADRVLIFQLWPDGSGTVVKEAVLPGWPVVLGKNILDPCVQQDYVEKYRQGRISAIFDIEKADIQDCHREFLQQFGVKANLVVPILIRDGIWGLLIAHQCAHPRHWTNFETQLLLQLANQIGIALSQAQLLEQETRHVQELARSNSELEQFAYVASHDLQEPLRMVTSYLQLLERKYSNQLDATADQFINYAVDGARRMQSLINDLLNYSRVTTRGQPFVQVDCAEILQQAIANLKFAIEDSGAEITYNHLPIITADPIQLTQVLQNLIANAIKFRREIPPQIHIEAVRADEVGEQESRGKYTTQNSITPHGLNAPLPLTALPTQNEWLFSVRDNGIGLEAQYAERIFVIFQRLHGRSKYPGTGIGLAICKKIIERHGGHIWVESEPGQGSNFCFTIPDQAGQQS
;
A
#
# COMPACT_ATOMS: atom_id res chain seq x y z
N MET A 1 9.78 53.39 49.71
CA MET A 1 8.87 52.36 50.27
C MET A 1 7.47 52.83 49.97
N PRO A 2 6.61 52.04 49.30
CA PRO A 2 5.21 52.41 49.18
C PRO A 2 4.64 52.49 50.59
N ASP A 3 4.07 53.65 50.89
CA ASP A 3 3.47 54.01 52.18
C ASP A 3 2.57 52.87 52.69
N GLU A 4 2.78 52.35 53.91
CA GLU A 4 1.93 51.30 54.49
C GLU A 4 0.43 51.67 54.45
N SER A 5 0.15 52.98 54.45
CA SER A 5 -1.17 53.57 54.24
C SER A 5 -1.82 53.21 52.89
N TYR A 6 -1.04 53.19 51.80
CA TYR A 6 -1.53 52.86 50.45
C TYR A 6 -1.95 51.39 50.34
N ASN A 7 -1.22 50.49 50.99
CA ASN A 7 -1.51 49.06 50.95
C ASN A 7 -2.74 48.69 51.79
N HIS A 8 -2.96 49.38 52.92
CA HIS A 8 -4.16 49.22 53.74
C HIS A 8 -5.44 49.70 53.03
N GLU A 9 -5.37 50.81 52.28
CA GLU A 9 -6.52 51.33 51.56
C GLU A 9 -6.94 50.42 50.39
N GLN A 10 -5.97 49.86 49.65
CA GLN A 10 -6.27 48.90 48.59
C GLN A 10 -6.94 47.63 49.14
N ALA A 11 -6.42 47.06 50.23
CA ALA A 11 -7.03 45.90 50.88
C ALA A 11 -8.48 46.17 51.35
N ARG A 12 -8.77 47.38 51.84
CA ARG A 12 -10.12 47.81 52.24
C ARG A 12 -11.06 47.93 51.05
N LEU A 13 -10.61 48.53 49.94
CA LEU A 13 -11.40 48.66 48.71
C LEU A 13 -11.68 47.29 48.08
N GLU A 14 -10.68 46.40 48.06
CA GLU A 14 -10.87 45.00 47.65
C GLU A 14 -11.88 44.29 48.56
N ALA A 15 -11.81 44.52 49.88
CA ALA A 15 -12.77 43.97 50.82
C ALA A 15 -14.20 44.45 50.54
N LEU A 16 -14.39 45.75 50.30
CA LEU A 16 -15.69 46.32 49.97
C LEU A 16 -16.24 45.79 48.62
N ARG A 17 -15.38 45.71 47.60
CA ARG A 17 -15.74 45.22 46.26
C ARG A 17 -16.18 43.74 46.27
N ARG A 18 -15.61 42.89 47.15
CA ARG A 18 -16.01 41.47 47.31
C ARG A 18 -17.49 41.29 47.68
N TYR A 19 -18.10 42.25 48.37
CA TYR A 19 -19.52 42.15 48.75
C TYR A 19 -20.48 42.62 47.65
N GLN A 20 -19.97 43.24 46.58
CA GLN A 20 -20.77 43.78 45.46
C GLN A 20 -21.98 44.58 45.95
N ILE A 21 -21.76 45.41 46.99
CA ILE A 21 -22.83 46.14 47.68
C ILE A 21 -23.04 47.54 47.11
N LEU A 22 -22.01 48.17 46.54
CA LEU A 22 -22.08 49.50 45.96
C LEU A 22 -23.03 49.52 44.75
N ASP A 23 -23.74 50.62 44.57
CA ASP A 23 -24.71 50.85 43.47
C ASP A 23 -25.86 49.82 43.37
N THR A 24 -26.17 49.15 44.49
CA THR A 24 -27.28 48.19 44.54
C THR A 24 -28.58 48.86 44.98
N GLU A 25 -29.71 48.32 44.51
CA GLU A 25 -31.05 48.80 44.90
C GLU A 25 -31.23 48.87 46.43
N PRO A 26 -32.05 49.78 46.96
CA PRO A 26 -32.35 49.85 48.38
C PRO A 26 -32.88 48.51 48.91
N GLU A 27 -32.42 48.12 50.10
CA GLU A 27 -32.82 46.88 50.74
C GLU A 27 -33.42 47.16 52.10
N GLN A 28 -34.65 46.67 52.31
CA GLN A 28 -35.44 46.92 53.50
C GLN A 28 -34.70 46.55 54.81
N ALA A 29 -33.83 45.53 54.76
CA ALA A 29 -33.00 45.15 55.90
C ALA A 29 -32.08 46.29 56.37
N TYR A 30 -31.39 46.97 55.44
CA TYR A 30 -30.52 48.09 55.78
C TYR A 30 -31.33 49.35 56.13
N ASP A 31 -32.47 49.59 55.46
CA ASP A 31 -33.36 50.70 55.79
C ASP A 31 -33.92 50.59 57.21
N ASN A 32 -34.26 49.39 57.65
CA ASN A 32 -34.71 49.14 59.02
C ASN A 32 -33.58 49.39 60.03
N LEU A 33 -32.33 49.03 59.71
CA LEU A 33 -31.17 49.30 60.56
C LEU A 33 -30.89 50.80 60.67
N ALA A 34 -30.98 51.55 59.57
CA ALA A 34 -30.87 53.02 59.58
C ALA A 34 -32.00 53.66 60.42
N ARG A 35 -33.25 53.20 60.26
CA ARG A 35 -34.38 53.68 61.07
C ARG A 35 -34.21 53.40 62.56
N LEU A 36 -33.73 52.22 62.93
CA LEU A 36 -33.44 51.88 64.33
C LEU A 36 -32.30 52.74 64.89
N ALA A 37 -31.26 53.01 64.11
CA ALA A 37 -30.16 53.89 64.52
C ALA A 37 -30.67 55.32 64.82
N ALA A 38 -31.50 55.88 63.93
CA ALA A 38 -32.14 57.17 64.15
C ALA A 38 -33.02 57.18 65.40
N PHE A 39 -33.85 56.13 65.58
CA PHE A 39 -34.72 56.00 66.74
C PHE A 39 -33.94 55.91 68.07
N ILE A 40 -32.90 55.08 68.13
CA ILE A 40 -32.05 54.90 69.32
C ILE A 40 -31.33 56.20 69.68
N CYS A 41 -30.77 56.89 68.69
CA CYS A 41 -30.04 58.14 68.90
C CYS A 41 -30.95 59.38 69.03
N GLY A 42 -32.26 59.20 68.81
CA GLY A 42 -33.23 60.29 68.74
C GLY A 42 -32.95 61.27 67.59
N SER A 43 -32.19 60.88 66.58
CA SER A 43 -31.71 61.76 65.51
C SER A 43 -32.67 61.79 64.31
N SER A 44 -32.64 62.90 63.58
CA SER A 44 -33.46 63.11 62.36
C SER A 44 -32.86 62.42 61.12
N ILE A 45 -31.54 62.18 61.11
CA ILE A 45 -30.83 61.56 60.00
C ILE A 45 -30.10 60.30 60.50
N ALA A 46 -30.13 59.24 59.69
CA ALA A 46 -29.27 58.07 59.89
C ALA A 46 -28.94 57.38 58.57
N LEU A 47 -27.71 56.90 58.43
CA LEU A 47 -27.17 56.34 57.20
C LEU A 47 -26.45 55.01 57.47
N VAL A 48 -26.70 54.01 56.63
CA VAL A 48 -25.75 52.91 56.42
C VAL A 48 -24.88 53.32 55.24
N ASN A 49 -23.65 53.70 55.54
CA ASN A 49 -22.73 54.32 54.61
C ASN A 49 -21.58 53.37 54.29
N PHE A 50 -21.27 53.14 53.02
CA PHE A 50 -20.06 52.45 52.57
C PHE A 50 -19.12 53.44 51.90
N ILE A 51 -17.84 53.37 52.22
CA ILE A 51 -16.86 54.36 51.77
C ILE A 51 -16.06 53.77 50.61
N ASP A 52 -16.28 54.27 49.41
CA ASP A 52 -15.58 53.87 48.19
C ASP A 52 -14.30 54.71 47.99
N GLU A 53 -13.64 54.57 46.84
CA GLU A 53 -12.39 55.28 46.52
C GLU A 53 -12.57 56.81 46.59
N ASP A 54 -13.55 57.35 45.85
CA ASP A 54 -13.78 58.81 45.72
C ASP A 54 -15.09 59.31 46.34
N ARG A 55 -15.94 58.40 46.82
CA ARG A 55 -17.29 58.71 47.31
C ARG A 55 -17.67 57.92 48.54
N GLN A 56 -18.71 58.39 49.22
CA GLN A 56 -19.44 57.67 50.25
C GLN A 56 -20.81 57.33 49.69
N TRP A 57 -21.17 56.05 49.70
CA TRP A 57 -22.39 55.53 49.10
C TRP A 57 -23.34 55.04 50.19
N PHE A 58 -24.58 55.52 50.17
CA PHE A 58 -25.56 55.21 51.22
C PHE A 58 -26.43 54.03 50.81
N LYS A 59 -26.16 52.87 51.42
CA LYS A 59 -26.99 51.67 51.24
C LYS A 59 -28.41 51.86 51.80
N ALA A 60 -28.50 52.64 52.87
CA ALA A 60 -29.75 53.04 53.48
C ALA A 60 -29.63 54.48 53.98
N LYS A 61 -30.70 55.25 53.81
CA LYS A 61 -30.75 56.66 54.18
C LYS A 61 -32.09 57.02 54.80
N LEU A 62 -32.04 57.77 55.90
CA LEU A 62 -33.19 58.39 56.54
C LEU A 62 -32.90 59.87 56.74
N GLY A 63 -33.85 60.73 56.38
CA GLY A 63 -33.74 62.18 56.59
C GLY A 63 -32.78 62.91 55.65
N LEU A 64 -32.24 62.22 54.63
CA LEU A 64 -31.35 62.79 53.62
C LEU A 64 -31.78 62.35 52.21
N ASP A 65 -31.89 63.29 51.28
CA ASP A 65 -32.32 63.01 49.90
C ASP A 65 -31.18 62.46 49.02
N ALA A 66 -29.93 62.80 49.32
CA ALA A 66 -28.76 62.31 48.60
C ALA A 66 -28.55 60.80 48.80
N SER A 67 -28.17 60.06 47.75
CA SER A 67 -27.79 58.63 47.83
C SER A 67 -26.30 58.40 47.97
N GLU A 68 -25.49 59.43 47.74
CA GLU A 68 -24.05 59.41 47.90
C GLU A 68 -23.53 60.83 48.16
N MET A 69 -22.28 60.95 48.62
CA MET A 69 -21.56 62.22 48.75
C MET A 69 -20.06 62.02 48.46
N PRO A 70 -19.30 63.08 48.12
CA PRO A 70 -17.85 62.97 47.96
C PRO A 70 -17.18 62.49 49.26
N ARG A 71 -16.12 61.67 49.14
CA ARG A 71 -15.46 61.02 50.28
C ARG A 71 -15.03 61.98 51.39
N ASN A 72 -14.61 63.19 51.03
CA ASN A 72 -14.06 64.21 51.92
C ASN A 72 -15.11 65.16 52.56
N VAL A 73 -16.41 64.99 52.28
CA VAL A 73 -17.44 65.94 52.74
C VAL A 73 -18.03 65.57 54.11
N GLY A 74 -18.38 64.30 54.33
CA GLY A 74 -19.02 63.88 55.59
C GLY A 74 -18.06 63.74 56.78
N LEU A 75 -18.58 63.36 57.95
CA LEU A 75 -17.80 63.10 59.17
C LEU A 75 -17.46 61.61 59.39
N SER A 76 -17.79 60.75 58.42
CA SER A 76 -17.50 59.30 58.47
C SER A 76 -16.01 58.95 58.49
N TYR A 77 -15.16 59.86 58.01
CA TYR A 77 -13.69 59.73 58.09
C TYR A 77 -13.20 59.59 59.54
N LEU A 78 -13.92 60.16 60.52
CA LEU A 78 -13.55 60.05 61.93
C LEU A 78 -13.55 58.60 62.42
N CYS A 79 -14.49 57.79 61.94
CA CYS A 79 -14.54 56.36 62.26
C CYS A 79 -13.47 55.56 61.53
N LEU A 80 -13.07 55.98 60.32
CA LEU A 80 -11.97 55.37 59.58
C LEU A 80 -10.62 55.63 60.26
N GLU A 81 -10.37 56.86 60.69
CA GLU A 81 -9.11 57.26 61.34
C GLU A 81 -8.97 56.67 62.74
N ARG A 82 -10.02 56.78 63.56
CA ARG A 82 -9.96 56.34 64.96
C ARG A 82 -10.20 54.84 65.14
N LYS A 83 -10.79 54.17 64.14
CA LYS A 83 -11.16 52.74 64.17
C LYS A 83 -12.03 52.33 65.36
N GLU A 84 -12.77 53.28 65.93
CA GLU A 84 -13.66 53.10 67.08
C GLU A 84 -14.97 53.88 66.87
N VAL A 85 -15.89 53.73 67.82
CA VAL A 85 -17.14 54.50 67.81
C VAL A 85 -16.83 55.95 68.11
N VAL A 86 -17.36 56.85 67.28
CA VAL A 86 -17.17 58.29 67.42
C VAL A 86 -18.49 58.95 67.75
N VAL A 87 -18.55 59.68 68.86
CA VAL A 87 -19.70 60.50 69.25
C VAL A 87 -19.23 61.94 69.43
N VAL A 88 -19.74 62.83 68.60
CA VAL A 88 -19.53 64.28 68.65
C VAL A 88 -20.86 64.92 69.04
N LYS A 89 -20.89 65.46 70.27
CA LYS A 89 -22.11 66.03 70.87
C LYS A 89 -22.57 67.30 70.16
N ASP A 90 -21.62 68.18 69.90
CA ASP A 90 -21.78 69.41 69.13
C ASP A 90 -20.53 69.63 68.26
N THR A 91 -20.68 69.65 66.95
CA THR A 91 -19.58 69.85 65.99
C THR A 91 -19.05 71.29 66.01
N LEU A 92 -19.85 72.28 66.41
CA LEU A 92 -19.40 73.68 66.46
C LEU A 92 -18.51 73.99 67.68
N GLU A 93 -18.54 73.15 68.70
CA GLU A 93 -17.65 73.29 69.87
C GLU A 93 -16.20 72.91 69.53
N ASN A 94 -16.00 72.15 68.45
CA ASN A 94 -14.67 71.76 67.98
C ASN A 94 -14.27 72.62 66.77
N GLN A 95 -13.20 73.41 66.92
CA GLN A 95 -12.69 74.30 65.86
C GLN A 95 -12.30 73.55 64.57
N GLU A 96 -11.92 72.27 64.66
CA GLU A 96 -11.56 71.43 63.53
C GLU A 96 -12.79 70.99 62.71
N TYR A 97 -13.90 70.68 63.38
CA TYR A 97 -15.14 70.20 62.73
C TYR A 97 -16.04 71.35 62.28
N ALA A 98 -15.98 72.49 62.97
CA ALA A 98 -16.79 73.66 62.68
C ALA A 98 -16.60 74.24 61.27
N VAL A 99 -15.46 73.95 60.61
CA VAL A 99 -15.16 74.38 59.22
C VAL A 99 -15.52 73.34 58.16
N ASN A 100 -15.96 72.13 58.55
CA ASN A 100 -16.31 71.07 57.62
C ASN A 100 -17.54 71.44 56.78
N ALA A 101 -17.55 71.07 55.49
CA ALA A 101 -18.60 71.42 54.54
C ALA A 101 -19.98 70.87 54.94
N ALA A 102 -20.06 69.69 55.55
CA ALA A 102 -21.32 69.10 56.02
C ALA A 102 -21.82 69.71 57.34
N VAL A 103 -20.96 70.44 58.07
CA VAL A 103 -21.33 71.18 59.29
C VAL A 103 -21.83 72.58 58.95
N THR A 104 -21.16 73.26 58.02
CA THR A 104 -21.47 74.64 57.59
C THR A 104 -22.56 74.72 56.51
N GLY A 105 -22.73 73.65 55.73
CA GLY A 105 -23.77 73.50 54.71
C GLY A 105 -24.69 72.33 54.99
N TYR A 106 -25.74 72.17 54.18
CA TYR A 106 -26.70 71.05 54.30
C TYR A 106 -25.96 69.69 54.33
N PRO A 107 -26.23 68.81 55.32
CA PRO A 107 -27.39 68.79 56.23
C PRO A 107 -27.20 69.51 57.58
N TYR A 108 -26.19 70.37 57.74
CA TYR A 108 -25.89 71.14 58.96
C TYR A 108 -25.60 70.27 60.17
N ILE A 109 -24.68 69.31 60.03
CA ILE A 109 -24.38 68.32 61.06
C ILE A 109 -23.92 69.02 62.34
N ARG A 110 -24.78 69.08 63.36
CA ARG A 110 -24.44 69.54 64.73
C ARG A 110 -24.12 68.37 65.64
N PHE A 111 -24.77 67.24 65.46
CA PHE A 111 -24.49 66.00 66.18
C PHE A 111 -24.09 64.89 65.21
N TYR A 112 -23.06 64.11 65.58
CA TYR A 112 -22.62 62.94 64.83
C TYR A 112 -22.31 61.78 65.78
N ALA A 113 -22.96 60.64 65.57
CA ALA A 113 -22.59 59.37 66.19
C ALA A 113 -22.37 58.32 65.09
N GLY A 114 -21.14 57.82 64.95
CA GLY A 114 -20.75 56.86 63.92
C GLY A 114 -20.11 55.61 64.49
N VAL A 115 -20.51 54.45 63.99
CA VAL A 115 -19.91 53.15 64.28
C VAL A 115 -19.23 52.61 63.02
N PRO A 116 -17.96 52.18 63.10
CA PRO A 116 -17.28 51.56 61.97
C PRO A 116 -17.88 50.20 61.63
N LEU A 117 -18.12 49.95 60.35
CA LEU A 117 -18.56 48.68 59.82
C LEU A 117 -17.32 47.83 59.49
N ILE A 118 -16.95 46.94 60.41
CA ILE A 118 -15.72 46.15 60.33
C ILE A 118 -16.04 44.74 59.80
N SER A 119 -15.42 44.35 58.68
CA SER A 119 -15.54 43.01 58.12
C SER A 119 -14.78 41.96 58.96
N PRO A 120 -15.02 40.64 58.77
CA PRO A 120 -14.34 39.58 59.53
C PRO A 120 -12.81 39.58 59.39
N ASP A 121 -12.28 40.08 58.27
CA ASP A 121 -10.86 40.27 58.01
C ASP A 121 -10.31 41.61 58.55
N GLY A 122 -11.10 42.35 59.33
CA GLY A 122 -10.68 43.54 60.06
C GLY A 122 -10.69 44.84 59.25
N GLN A 123 -11.25 44.86 58.03
CA GLN A 123 -11.31 46.05 57.18
C GLN A 123 -12.55 46.90 57.50
N ILE A 124 -12.38 48.22 57.53
CA ILE A 124 -13.51 49.15 57.74
C ILE A 124 -14.16 49.45 56.39
N LEU A 125 -15.32 48.88 56.14
CA LEU A 125 -16.03 49.01 54.87
C LEU A 125 -16.82 50.33 54.78
N GLY A 126 -17.16 50.91 55.92
CA GLY A 126 -17.99 52.10 56.01
C GLY A 126 -18.43 52.40 57.44
N THR A 127 -19.55 53.11 57.59
CA THR A 127 -20.09 53.53 58.89
C THR A 127 -21.60 53.36 58.96
N LEU A 128 -22.13 52.90 60.09
CA LEU A 128 -23.50 53.19 60.48
C LEU A 128 -23.48 54.47 61.30
N CYS A 129 -24.12 55.54 60.83
CA CYS A 129 -24.12 56.81 61.54
C CYS A 129 -25.52 57.39 61.77
N ALA A 130 -25.65 58.10 62.89
CA ALA A 130 -26.79 58.91 63.29
C ALA A 130 -26.34 60.37 63.35
N ILE A 131 -27.11 61.25 62.71
CA ILE A 131 -26.73 62.64 62.42
C ILE A 131 -27.92 63.55 62.76
N ASP A 132 -27.66 64.74 63.32
CA ASP A 132 -28.72 65.71 63.59
C ASP A 132 -28.27 67.17 63.44
N PRO A 133 -29.14 68.08 62.99
CA PRO A 133 -28.86 69.52 62.96
C PRO A 133 -28.97 70.21 64.33
N ALA A 134 -29.36 69.49 65.39
CA ALA A 134 -29.26 69.96 66.77
C ALA A 134 -28.20 69.14 67.54
N PRO A 135 -27.52 69.74 68.55
CA PRO A 135 -26.64 69.00 69.45
C PRO A 135 -27.39 67.88 70.19
N ARG A 136 -26.72 66.75 70.43
CA ARG A 136 -27.29 65.63 71.21
C ARG A 136 -26.23 64.97 72.06
N GLU A 137 -26.66 64.36 73.16
CA GLU A 137 -25.82 63.47 73.96
C GLU A 137 -26.39 62.06 73.95
N LEU A 138 -25.52 61.07 73.73
CA LEU A 138 -25.88 59.66 73.86
C LEU A 138 -25.40 59.13 75.21
N ASN A 139 -26.26 58.33 75.86
CA ASN A 139 -25.85 57.53 77.01
C ASN A 139 -25.14 56.24 76.55
N GLN A 140 -24.52 55.53 77.51
CA GLN A 140 -23.76 54.31 77.21
C GLN A 140 -24.62 53.21 76.54
N GLN A 141 -25.88 53.05 76.96
CA GLN A 141 -26.78 52.05 76.36
C GLN A 141 -27.10 52.35 74.90
N GLN A 142 -27.26 53.63 74.54
CA GLN A 142 -27.49 54.06 73.16
C GLN A 142 -26.25 53.81 72.28
N VAL A 143 -25.04 54.04 72.82
CA VAL A 143 -23.78 53.75 72.13
C VAL A 143 -23.61 52.24 71.91
N GLU A 144 -23.87 51.42 72.93
CA GLU A 144 -23.82 49.95 72.83
C GLU A 144 -24.86 49.41 71.85
N ALA A 145 -26.06 49.98 71.81
CA ALA A 145 -27.11 49.60 70.87
C ALA A 145 -26.75 49.98 69.41
N LEU A 146 -26.17 51.16 69.19
CA LEU A 146 -25.68 51.57 67.86
C LEU A 146 -24.53 50.67 67.38
N LEU A 147 -23.63 50.26 68.30
CA LEU A 147 -22.60 49.27 68.04
C LEU A 147 -23.17 47.92 67.60
N ALA A 148 -24.20 47.44 68.30
CA ALA A 148 -24.89 46.20 67.95
C ALA A 148 -25.54 46.27 66.56
N LEU A 149 -26.15 47.42 66.21
CA LEU A 149 -26.68 47.64 64.86
C LEU A 149 -25.58 47.65 63.79
N GLY A 150 -24.40 48.23 64.07
CA GLY A 150 -23.25 48.18 63.17
C GLY A 150 -22.78 46.75 62.89
N ARG A 151 -22.73 45.89 63.92
CA ARG A 151 -22.47 44.45 63.75
C ARG A 151 -23.54 43.77 62.91
N GLN A 152 -24.82 44.12 63.14
CA GLN A 152 -25.93 43.57 62.36
C GLN A 152 -25.85 43.94 60.87
N VAL A 153 -25.40 45.14 60.52
CA VAL A 153 -25.14 45.54 59.13
C VAL A 153 -24.10 44.62 58.49
N ILE A 154 -23.00 44.32 59.18
CA ILE A 154 -21.97 43.39 58.69
C ILE A 154 -22.51 41.97 58.55
N SER A 155 -23.33 41.49 59.49
CA SER A 155 -23.98 40.17 59.37
C SER A 155 -24.91 40.09 58.14
N GLN A 156 -25.60 41.17 57.77
CA GLN A 156 -26.41 41.22 56.54
C GLN A 156 -25.53 41.17 55.28
N LEU A 157 -24.36 41.82 55.28
CA LEU A 157 -23.42 41.76 54.16
C LEU A 157 -22.84 40.35 53.95
N GLU A 158 -22.45 39.68 55.04
CA GLU A 158 -21.94 38.29 54.97
C GLU A 158 -23.01 37.32 54.47
N LEU A 159 -24.25 37.46 54.96
CA LEU A 159 -25.37 36.62 54.50
C LEU A 159 -25.62 36.80 53.01
N ARG A 160 -25.61 38.05 52.52
CA ARG A 160 -25.75 38.36 51.09
C ARG A 160 -24.66 37.67 50.25
N ARG A 161 -23.39 37.74 50.69
CA ARG A 161 -22.27 37.12 49.97
C ARG A 161 -22.44 35.59 49.87
N ASN A 162 -22.72 34.94 51.00
CA ASN A 162 -22.85 33.47 51.05
C ASN A 162 -24.03 32.97 50.20
N LEU A 163 -25.14 33.71 50.14
CA LEU A 163 -26.28 33.38 49.29
C LEU A 163 -25.93 33.49 47.79
N ALA A 164 -25.22 34.54 47.40
CA ALA A 164 -24.79 34.73 46.02
C ALA A 164 -23.83 33.62 45.55
N GLU A 165 -22.84 33.25 46.37
CA GLU A 165 -21.88 32.19 46.08
C GLU A 165 -22.55 30.82 45.94
N ARG A 166 -23.49 30.51 46.85
CA ARG A 166 -24.27 29.28 46.79
C ARG A 166 -25.11 29.19 45.52
N GLN A 167 -25.80 30.27 45.16
CA GLN A 167 -26.61 30.32 43.93
C GLN A 167 -25.75 30.11 42.68
N GLN A 168 -24.54 30.67 42.63
CA GLN A 168 -23.62 30.46 41.51
C GLN A 168 -23.15 29.01 41.43
N THR A 169 -22.82 28.38 42.56
CA THR A 169 -22.40 26.97 42.60
C THR A 169 -23.55 26.05 42.18
N GLU A 170 -24.77 26.29 42.67
CA GLU A 170 -25.96 25.54 42.27
C GLU A 170 -26.27 25.70 40.77
N ALA A 171 -26.14 26.91 40.22
CA ALA A 171 -26.33 27.16 38.79
C ALA A 171 -25.27 26.44 37.93
N PHE A 172 -23.99 26.53 38.32
CA PHE A 172 -22.89 25.85 37.62
C PHE A 172 -23.07 24.33 37.67
N LEU A 173 -23.43 23.77 38.83
CA LEU A 173 -23.68 22.34 38.97
C LEU A 173 -24.85 21.88 38.09
N ARG A 174 -25.92 22.66 38.02
CA ARG A 174 -27.08 22.38 37.17
C ARG A 174 -26.71 22.40 35.69
N GLU A 175 -25.92 23.38 35.25
CA GLU A 175 -25.45 23.46 33.86
C GLU A 175 -24.53 22.28 33.52
N SER A 176 -23.61 21.93 34.42
CA SER A 176 -22.70 20.78 34.26
C SER A 176 -23.45 19.45 34.17
N ASP A 177 -24.44 19.23 35.05
CA ASP A 177 -25.32 18.04 35.02
C ASP A 177 -26.12 17.95 33.71
N GLN A 178 -26.67 19.06 33.23
CA GLN A 178 -27.37 19.10 31.94
C GLN A 178 -26.43 18.78 30.78
N ARG A 179 -25.22 19.35 30.78
CA ARG A 179 -24.20 19.10 29.74
C ARG A 179 -23.78 17.63 29.71
N LEU A 180 -23.56 17.02 30.87
CA LEU A 180 -23.23 15.60 31.00
C LEU A 180 -24.37 14.70 30.49
N LYS A 181 -25.62 14.99 30.86
CA LYS A 181 -26.79 14.25 30.38
C LYS A 181 -26.92 14.30 28.86
N LEU A 182 -26.74 15.48 28.25
CA LEU A 182 -26.77 15.64 26.79
C LEU A 182 -25.64 14.86 26.11
N ALA A 183 -24.43 14.89 26.66
CA ALA A 183 -23.30 14.14 26.12
C ALA A 183 -23.54 12.62 26.14
N LEU A 184 -24.06 12.09 27.25
CA LEU A 184 -24.40 10.67 27.37
C LEU A 184 -25.53 10.27 26.40
N GLN A 185 -26.57 11.09 26.28
CA GLN A 185 -27.67 10.84 25.33
C GLN A 185 -27.21 10.87 23.87
N ALA A 186 -26.42 11.87 23.48
CA ALA A 186 -25.90 11.99 22.13
C ALA A 186 -25.01 10.80 21.73
N ALA A 187 -24.21 10.29 22.68
CA ALA A 187 -23.39 9.09 22.50
C ALA A 187 -24.17 7.78 22.68
N LYS A 188 -25.48 7.83 22.99
CA LYS A 188 -26.33 6.68 23.33
C LYS A 188 -25.72 5.80 24.46
N LEU A 189 -25.01 6.43 25.39
CA LEU A 189 -24.37 5.75 26.51
C LEU A 189 -25.35 5.61 27.67
N GLY A 190 -25.54 4.37 28.13
CA GLY A 190 -26.35 4.06 29.30
C GLY A 190 -25.49 4.04 30.56
N SER A 191 -25.62 5.01 31.45
CA SER A 191 -24.94 4.96 32.76
C SER A 191 -25.57 3.92 33.69
N TRP A 192 -24.74 3.22 34.46
CA TRP A 192 -25.16 2.23 35.45
C TRP A 192 -24.26 2.29 36.69
N GLN A 193 -24.80 1.85 37.81
CA GLN A 193 -24.12 1.74 39.09
C GLN A 193 -24.56 0.44 39.75
N LEU A 194 -23.61 -0.42 40.10
CA LEU A 194 -23.85 -1.66 40.83
C LEU A 194 -23.26 -1.56 42.23
N ASN A 195 -24.08 -1.69 43.27
CA ASN A 195 -23.60 -1.81 44.64
C ASN A 195 -23.06 -3.23 44.88
N LEU A 196 -21.79 -3.36 45.28
CA LEU A 196 -21.16 -4.68 45.44
C LEU A 196 -21.48 -5.34 46.79
N LYS A 197 -22.04 -4.59 47.75
CA LYS A 197 -22.47 -5.12 49.05
C LYS A 197 -23.92 -5.62 48.99
N THR A 198 -24.80 -4.90 48.29
CA THR A 198 -26.24 -5.23 48.20
C THR A 198 -26.67 -5.83 46.87
N TRP A 199 -25.82 -5.81 45.84
CA TRP A 199 -26.14 -6.19 44.46
C TRP A 199 -27.27 -5.37 43.82
N GLU A 200 -27.57 -4.19 44.36
CA GLU A 200 -28.53 -3.25 43.79
C GLU A 200 -27.94 -2.57 42.56
N LEU A 201 -28.67 -2.64 41.44
CA LEU A 201 -28.33 -2.01 40.18
C LEU A 201 -29.20 -0.76 39.99
N SER A 202 -28.55 0.38 39.76
CA SER A 202 -29.19 1.62 39.36
C SER A 202 -28.73 1.98 37.97
N ALA A 203 -29.64 2.29 37.05
CA ALA A 203 -29.31 2.57 35.66
C ALA A 203 -30.12 3.73 35.09
N SER A 204 -29.55 4.42 34.10
CA SER A 204 -30.24 5.44 33.30
C SER A 204 -31.16 4.80 32.26
N SER A 205 -32.17 5.55 31.78
CA SER A 205 -33.11 5.10 30.73
C SER A 205 -32.42 4.57 29.48
N GLN A 206 -31.31 5.17 29.06
CA GLN A 206 -30.52 4.70 27.92
C GLN A 206 -29.92 3.31 28.15
N CYS A 207 -29.57 2.96 29.40
CA CYS A 207 -29.08 1.62 29.74
C CYS A 207 -30.18 0.58 29.48
N TYR A 208 -31.43 0.83 29.88
CA TYR A 208 -32.56 -0.06 29.58
C TYR A 208 -32.71 -0.29 28.08
N LEU A 209 -32.61 0.78 27.28
CA LEU A 209 -32.69 0.69 25.81
C LEU A 209 -31.56 -0.16 25.21
N ASN A 210 -30.33 -0.05 25.73
CA ASN A 210 -29.21 -0.88 25.28
C ASN A 210 -29.49 -2.38 25.49
N PHE A 211 -30.20 -2.75 26.57
CA PHE A 211 -30.60 -4.12 26.86
C PHE A 211 -31.98 -4.51 26.27
N GLY A 212 -32.59 -3.65 25.45
CA GLY A 212 -33.90 -3.93 24.84
C GLY A 212 -35.07 -3.95 25.82
N LEU A 213 -34.91 -3.30 26.99
CA LEU A 213 -35.88 -3.26 28.07
C LEU A 213 -36.71 -1.96 28.04
N PRO A 214 -38.04 -2.05 28.31
CA PRO A 214 -38.86 -0.87 28.58
C PRO A 214 -38.39 -0.11 29.83
N SER A 215 -38.47 1.21 29.81
CA SER A 215 -38.03 2.09 30.92
C SER A 215 -38.82 1.91 32.23
N GLU A 216 -39.95 1.20 32.21
CA GLU A 216 -40.80 0.90 33.38
C GLU A 216 -40.48 -0.47 34.02
N THR A 217 -39.56 -1.24 33.44
CA THR A 217 -39.17 -2.57 33.94
C THR A 217 -38.27 -2.42 35.16
N GLU A 218 -38.40 -3.29 36.15
CA GLU A 218 -37.45 -3.34 37.27
C GLU A 218 -36.12 -3.94 36.77
N PHE A 219 -35.10 -3.10 36.57
CA PHE A 219 -33.80 -3.53 36.07
C PHE A 219 -32.86 -3.88 37.21
N THR A 220 -32.98 -5.13 37.66
CA THR A 220 -32.14 -5.70 38.71
C THR A 220 -30.89 -6.38 38.13
N TYR A 221 -29.93 -6.72 39.00
CA TYR A 221 -28.78 -7.54 38.61
C TYR A 221 -29.19 -8.91 38.02
N ASN A 222 -30.28 -9.51 38.51
CA ASN A 222 -30.80 -10.77 37.97
C ASN A 222 -31.39 -10.57 36.57
N THR A 223 -32.15 -9.49 36.36
CA THR A 223 -32.70 -9.12 35.04
C THR A 223 -31.59 -8.89 34.02
N LEU A 224 -30.49 -8.24 34.43
CA LEU A 224 -29.29 -8.08 33.61
C LEU A 224 -28.70 -9.45 33.21
N LEU A 225 -28.52 -10.37 34.16
CA LEU A 225 -28.00 -11.72 33.87
C LEU A 225 -28.90 -12.51 32.92
N GLU A 226 -30.23 -12.37 33.04
CA GLU A 226 -31.18 -13.02 32.15
C GLU A 226 -31.07 -12.51 30.71
N CYS A 227 -30.85 -11.20 30.53
CA CYS A 227 -30.66 -10.58 29.23
C CYS A 227 -29.32 -10.98 28.57
N ILE A 228 -28.30 -11.38 29.34
CA ILE A 228 -27.01 -11.81 28.78
C ILE A 228 -27.13 -13.24 28.24
N HIS A 229 -26.56 -13.48 27.07
CA HIS A 229 -26.49 -14.79 26.44
C HIS A 229 -25.85 -15.82 27.39
N PRO A 230 -26.42 -17.03 27.57
CA PRO A 230 -25.95 -18.01 28.56
C PRO A 230 -24.44 -18.26 28.55
N ASP A 231 -23.86 -18.40 27.36
CA ASP A 231 -22.42 -18.65 27.17
C ASP A 231 -21.51 -17.51 27.67
N ASP A 232 -22.01 -16.27 27.73
CA ASP A 232 -21.20 -15.08 28.02
C ASP A 232 -21.30 -14.66 29.50
N ARG A 233 -22.23 -15.25 30.27
CA ARG A 233 -22.50 -14.89 31.68
C ARG A 233 -21.31 -15.15 32.60
N SER A 234 -20.65 -16.29 32.45
CA SER A 234 -19.48 -16.67 33.26
C SER A 234 -18.30 -15.74 32.99
N ASN A 235 -18.07 -15.40 31.72
CA ASN A 235 -17.02 -14.47 31.32
C ASN A 235 -17.26 -13.06 31.88
N MET A 236 -18.51 -12.58 31.82
CA MET A 236 -18.87 -11.27 32.40
C MET A 236 -18.57 -11.20 33.91
N GLN A 237 -18.97 -12.23 34.66
CA GLN A 237 -18.73 -12.32 36.10
C GLN A 237 -17.23 -12.38 36.43
N GLU A 238 -16.46 -13.10 35.61
CA GLU A 238 -15.01 -13.16 35.75
C GLU A 238 -14.34 -11.81 35.50
N CYS A 239 -14.78 -11.04 34.50
CA CYS A 239 -14.31 -9.66 34.28
C CYS A 239 -14.60 -8.75 35.49
N VAL A 240 -15.77 -8.90 36.13
CA VAL A 240 -16.08 -8.16 37.37
C VAL A 240 -15.13 -8.56 38.50
N ARG A 241 -14.89 -9.86 38.69
CA ARG A 241 -13.96 -10.36 39.72
C ARG A 241 -12.54 -9.82 39.52
N GLN A 242 -12.04 -9.88 38.28
CA GLN A 242 -10.71 -9.39 37.93
C GLN A 242 -10.57 -7.87 38.14
N ALA A 243 -11.58 -7.08 37.80
CA ALA A 243 -11.56 -5.64 38.04
C ALA A 243 -11.43 -5.32 39.54
N ILE A 244 -12.15 -6.07 40.39
CA ILE A 244 -12.09 -5.92 41.86
C ILE A 244 -10.71 -6.33 42.40
N GLU A 245 -10.19 -7.50 42.01
CA GLU A 245 -8.92 -8.05 42.51
C GLU A 245 -7.70 -7.20 42.08
N ASN A 246 -7.72 -6.69 40.85
CA ASN A 246 -6.59 -5.95 40.29
C ASN A 246 -6.65 -4.44 40.56
N HIS A 247 -7.69 -3.95 41.24
CA HIS A 247 -7.96 -2.51 41.37
C HIS A 247 -7.99 -1.79 40.01
N GLY A 248 -8.54 -2.46 39.00
CA GLY A 248 -8.56 -1.99 37.61
C GLY A 248 -9.94 -1.57 37.14
N ASP A 249 -10.00 -1.09 35.91
CA ASP A 249 -11.27 -0.82 35.24
C ASP A 249 -11.95 -2.13 34.80
N TYR A 250 -13.27 -2.18 34.97
CA TYR A 250 -14.12 -3.21 34.40
C TYR A 250 -14.36 -2.91 32.92
N GLU A 251 -14.06 -3.87 32.06
CA GLU A 251 -14.41 -3.83 30.64
C GLU A 251 -14.87 -5.21 30.20
N ALA A 252 -16.03 -5.28 29.56
CA ALA A 252 -16.56 -6.52 29.01
C ALA A 252 -17.39 -6.26 27.75
N GLU A 253 -17.22 -7.14 26.76
CA GLU A 253 -18.10 -7.23 25.59
C GLU A 253 -18.83 -8.57 25.64
N TYR A 254 -20.16 -8.55 25.54
CA TYR A 254 -20.97 -9.77 25.59
C TYR A 254 -22.24 -9.63 24.75
N ARG A 255 -22.79 -10.78 24.36
CA ARG A 255 -24.06 -10.88 23.67
C ARG A 255 -25.21 -10.73 24.65
N CYS A 256 -26.18 -9.91 24.28
CA CYS A 256 -27.45 -9.72 24.95
C CYS A 256 -28.57 -10.19 24.03
N ILE A 257 -29.57 -10.86 24.60
CA ILE A 257 -30.78 -11.28 23.91
C ILE A 257 -31.86 -10.28 24.29
N TRP A 258 -32.37 -9.55 23.31
CA TRP A 258 -33.47 -8.61 23.52
C TRP A 258 -34.77 -9.37 23.80
N PRO A 259 -35.46 -9.15 24.94
CA PRO A 259 -36.57 -10.00 25.34
C PRO A 259 -37.81 -9.93 24.44
N HIS A 260 -37.97 -8.88 23.65
CA HIS A 260 -39.18 -8.66 22.85
C HIS A 260 -39.20 -9.45 21.53
N ASP A 261 -38.04 -9.72 20.94
CA ASP A 261 -37.89 -10.38 19.64
C ASP A 261 -36.83 -11.50 19.60
N ASN A 262 -36.15 -11.74 20.72
CA ASN A 262 -35.03 -12.68 20.84
C ASN A 262 -33.85 -12.38 19.89
N SER A 263 -33.72 -11.14 19.41
CA SER A 263 -32.57 -10.72 18.62
C SER A 263 -31.30 -10.64 19.48
N ILE A 264 -30.15 -10.91 18.85
CA ILE A 264 -28.85 -10.87 19.52
C ILE A 264 -28.19 -9.52 19.27
N HIS A 265 -27.91 -8.81 20.36
CA HIS A 265 -27.22 -7.53 20.39
C HIS A 265 -25.88 -7.67 21.11
N TRP A 266 -24.90 -6.85 20.74
CA TRP A 266 -23.60 -6.81 21.40
C TRP A 266 -23.50 -5.58 22.30
N ILE A 267 -23.18 -5.79 23.58
CA ILE A 267 -23.04 -4.73 24.55
C ILE A 267 -21.59 -4.62 24.99
N LEU A 268 -21.05 -3.41 24.91
CA LEU A 268 -19.80 -3.02 25.55
C LEU A 268 -20.13 -2.33 26.87
N ALA A 269 -19.70 -2.91 27.98
CA ALA A 269 -19.83 -2.33 29.31
C ALA A 269 -18.44 -1.95 29.84
N ARG A 270 -18.29 -0.70 30.28
CA ARG A 270 -17.07 -0.18 30.91
C ARG A 270 -17.40 0.48 32.23
N GLY A 271 -16.58 0.30 33.26
CA GLY A 271 -16.79 0.94 34.54
C GLY A 271 -15.56 0.92 35.43
N THR A 272 -15.61 1.71 36.49
CA THR A 272 -14.54 1.82 37.49
C THR A 272 -15.08 1.40 38.85
N VAL A 273 -14.26 0.65 39.60
CA VAL A 273 -14.59 0.20 40.95
C VAL A 273 -14.29 1.32 41.95
N ILE A 274 -15.26 1.64 42.79
CA ILE A 274 -15.14 2.62 43.87
C ILE A 274 -14.98 1.88 45.19
N TYR A 275 -13.94 2.23 45.94
CA TYR A 275 -13.58 1.64 47.22
C TYR A 275 -13.95 2.56 48.39
N ASP A 276 -14.20 1.99 49.57
CA ASP A 276 -14.42 2.75 50.80
C ASP A 276 -13.10 3.13 51.49
N SER A 277 -13.18 3.85 52.62
CA SER A 277 -12.02 4.31 53.39
C SER A 277 -11.15 3.18 53.96
N GLU A 278 -11.67 1.95 54.01
CA GLU A 278 -10.95 0.74 54.43
C GLU A 278 -10.42 -0.07 53.23
N ASN A 279 -10.45 0.55 52.03
CA ASN A 279 -10.04 -0.04 50.76
C ASN A 279 -10.86 -1.28 50.36
N GLN A 280 -12.10 -1.41 50.84
CA GLN A 280 -13.02 -2.47 50.42
C GLN A 280 -13.87 -2.02 49.23
N PRO A 281 -14.14 -2.90 48.25
CA PRO A 281 -14.94 -2.55 47.08
C PRO A 281 -16.38 -2.24 47.48
N MET A 282 -16.88 -1.06 47.11
CA MET A 282 -18.20 -0.55 47.50
C MET A 282 -19.21 -0.65 46.35
N ARG A 283 -18.85 -0.13 45.18
CA ARG A 283 -19.72 -0.10 44.00
C ARG A 283 -18.91 -0.01 42.72
N ILE A 284 -19.50 -0.40 41.61
CA ILE A 284 -18.97 -0.16 40.27
C ILE A 284 -19.85 0.88 39.59
N ILE A 285 -19.25 1.90 38.99
CA ILE A 285 -19.95 2.90 38.19
C ILE A 285 -19.44 2.85 36.76
N GLY A 286 -20.33 2.91 35.79
CA GLY A 286 -19.94 2.70 34.41
C GLY A 286 -20.96 3.14 33.38
N VAL A 287 -20.62 2.88 32.12
CA VAL A 287 -21.45 3.10 30.95
C VAL A 287 -21.60 1.80 30.15
N THR A 288 -22.71 1.70 29.41
CA THR A 288 -22.94 0.67 28.41
C THR A 288 -23.16 1.31 27.04
N LEU A 289 -22.77 0.60 25.98
CA LEU A 289 -22.99 0.96 24.60
C LEU A 289 -23.43 -0.27 23.81
N ASP A 290 -24.51 -0.14 23.03
CA ASP A 290 -24.83 -1.12 21.99
C ASP A 290 -23.85 -0.97 20.82
N VAL A 291 -23.06 -2.01 20.59
CA VAL A 291 -22.02 -2.11 19.55
C VAL A 291 -22.39 -3.13 18.47
N THR A 292 -23.67 -3.49 18.35
CA THR A 292 -24.18 -4.48 17.38
C THR A 292 -23.83 -4.12 15.94
N ASP A 293 -24.11 -2.89 15.52
CA ASP A 293 -23.80 -2.41 14.16
C ASP A 293 -22.31 -2.54 13.84
N ARG A 294 -21.43 -2.21 14.81
CA ARG A 294 -19.98 -2.36 14.66
C ARG A 294 -19.60 -3.83 14.48
N LYS A 295 -20.13 -4.72 15.32
CA LYS A 295 -19.83 -6.16 15.24
C LYS A 295 -20.31 -6.78 13.93
N GLN A 296 -21.51 -6.42 13.46
CA GLN A 296 -22.04 -6.88 12.18
C GLN A 296 -21.16 -6.39 11.01
N ALA A 297 -20.73 -5.12 11.03
CA ALA A 297 -19.83 -4.58 10.02
C ALA A 297 -18.45 -5.27 10.03
N GLU A 298 -17.88 -5.52 11.21
CA GLU A 298 -16.62 -6.26 11.35
C GLU A 298 -16.72 -7.70 10.82
N GLU A 299 -17.84 -8.38 11.09
CA GLU A 299 -18.05 -9.75 10.63
C GLU A 299 -18.27 -9.83 9.11
N GLU A 300 -19.05 -8.90 8.54
CA GLU A 300 -19.21 -8.81 7.09
C GLU A 300 -17.89 -8.48 6.39
N LEU A 301 -17.09 -7.56 6.96
CA LEU A 301 -15.76 -7.26 6.44
C LEU A 301 -14.84 -8.48 6.49
N LYS A 302 -14.83 -9.23 7.59
CA LYS A 302 -14.06 -10.49 7.71
C LYS A 302 -14.50 -11.51 6.66
N ARG A 303 -15.81 -11.66 6.45
CA ARG A 303 -16.38 -12.56 5.46
C ARG A 303 -15.99 -12.16 4.03
N GLN A 304 -16.03 -10.86 3.72
CA GLN A 304 -15.57 -10.33 2.43
C GLN A 304 -14.07 -10.55 2.22
N ASN A 305 -13.26 -10.32 3.25
CA ASN A 305 -11.81 -10.51 3.16
C ASN A 305 -11.46 -11.99 2.95
N LEU A 306 -12.08 -12.90 3.71
CA LEU A 306 -11.91 -14.34 3.52
C LEU A 306 -12.30 -14.78 2.10
N ARG A 307 -13.43 -14.28 1.57
CA ARG A 307 -13.87 -14.55 0.20
C ARG A 307 -12.85 -14.04 -0.83
N SER A 308 -12.30 -12.84 -0.62
CA SER A 308 -11.27 -12.27 -1.51
C SER A 308 -9.97 -13.07 -1.48
N GLN A 309 -9.56 -13.56 -0.31
CA GLN A 309 -8.37 -14.42 -0.16
C GLN A 309 -8.54 -15.76 -0.88
N LEU A 310 -9.68 -16.43 -0.67
CA LEU A 310 -9.99 -17.69 -1.36
C LEU A 310 -10.01 -17.51 -2.89
N PHE A 311 -10.60 -16.41 -3.38
CA PHE A 311 -10.58 -16.10 -4.82
C PHE A 311 -9.17 -15.92 -5.37
N ALA A 312 -8.30 -15.20 -4.65
CA ALA A 312 -6.92 -14.99 -5.05
C ALA A 312 -6.13 -16.31 -5.09
N GLU A 313 -6.30 -17.17 -4.08
CA GLU A 313 -5.65 -18.50 -4.02
C GLU A 313 -6.06 -19.38 -5.20
N ILE A 314 -7.36 -19.46 -5.51
CA ILE A 314 -7.88 -20.25 -6.64
C ILE A 314 -7.36 -19.68 -7.97
N THR A 315 -7.34 -18.35 -8.11
CA THR A 315 -6.81 -17.70 -9.32
C THR A 315 -5.32 -18.00 -9.51
N LEU A 316 -4.53 -18.02 -8.43
CA LEU A 316 -3.12 -18.40 -8.49
C LEU A 316 -2.96 -19.85 -8.95
N LYS A 317 -3.67 -20.80 -8.34
CA LYS A 317 -3.63 -22.23 -8.74
C LYS A 317 -4.00 -22.44 -10.22
N ILE A 318 -4.99 -21.69 -10.73
CA ILE A 318 -5.39 -21.72 -12.14
C ILE A 318 -4.27 -21.21 -13.06
N ARG A 319 -3.49 -20.21 -12.62
CA ARG A 319 -2.42 -19.59 -13.42
C ARG A 319 -1.06 -20.28 -13.30
N GLU A 320 -0.80 -21.03 -12.24
CA GLU A 320 0.48 -21.74 -12.03
C GLU A 320 0.66 -22.93 -12.98
N SER A 321 -0.43 -23.62 -13.33
CA SER A 321 -0.35 -24.71 -14.29
C SER A 321 -0.35 -24.18 -15.73
N LEU A 322 0.55 -24.71 -16.55
CA LEU A 322 0.58 -24.49 -18.00
C LEU A 322 -0.11 -25.64 -18.76
N GLN A 323 -0.58 -26.65 -18.05
CA GLN A 323 -1.22 -27.82 -18.65
C GLN A 323 -2.74 -27.65 -18.65
N LEU A 324 -3.30 -27.63 -19.86
CA LEU A 324 -4.74 -27.49 -20.10
C LEU A 324 -5.58 -28.41 -19.20
N GLU A 325 -5.19 -29.68 -19.10
CA GLU A 325 -5.97 -30.68 -18.41
C GLU A 325 -6.03 -30.48 -16.89
N GLU A 326 -4.92 -30.03 -16.30
CA GLU A 326 -4.79 -29.73 -14.87
C GLU A 326 -5.51 -28.43 -14.51
N ILE A 327 -5.42 -27.39 -15.36
CA ILE A 327 -6.16 -26.13 -15.20
C ILE A 327 -7.67 -26.41 -15.10
N LEU A 328 -8.20 -27.17 -16.06
CA LEU A 328 -9.63 -27.47 -16.13
C LEU A 328 -10.09 -28.35 -14.95
N GLN A 329 -9.29 -29.35 -14.54
CA GLN A 329 -9.61 -30.23 -13.41
C GLN A 329 -9.59 -29.48 -12.07
N THR A 330 -8.56 -28.68 -11.83
CA THR A 330 -8.42 -27.87 -10.62
C THR A 330 -9.57 -26.89 -10.51
N THR A 331 -9.92 -26.25 -11.63
CA THR A 331 -11.05 -25.31 -11.69
C THR A 331 -12.34 -25.96 -11.20
N VAL A 332 -12.77 -27.08 -11.78
CA VAL A 332 -14.07 -27.68 -11.43
C VAL A 332 -14.12 -28.07 -9.95
N GLN A 333 -13.02 -28.56 -9.39
CA GLN A 333 -12.93 -28.93 -7.97
C GLN A 333 -12.99 -27.72 -7.04
N GLU A 334 -12.20 -26.68 -7.32
CA GLU A 334 -12.13 -25.51 -6.45
C GLU A 334 -13.42 -24.69 -6.52
N VAL A 335 -14.02 -24.55 -7.70
CA VAL A 335 -15.32 -23.89 -7.88
C VAL A 335 -16.44 -24.67 -7.17
N GLN A 336 -16.45 -26.01 -7.25
CA GLN A 336 -17.44 -26.83 -6.56
C GLN A 336 -17.37 -26.62 -5.03
N LYS A 337 -16.15 -26.64 -4.46
CA LYS A 337 -15.94 -26.39 -3.02
C LYS A 337 -16.35 -24.98 -2.63
N LEU A 338 -15.93 -23.97 -3.40
CA LEU A 338 -16.18 -22.56 -3.11
C LEU A 338 -17.66 -22.20 -3.15
N LEU A 339 -18.40 -22.72 -4.14
CA LEU A 339 -19.83 -22.51 -4.27
C LEU A 339 -20.67 -23.49 -3.44
N HIS A 340 -20.06 -24.50 -2.81
CA HIS A 340 -20.80 -25.61 -2.18
C HIS A 340 -21.89 -26.17 -3.12
N ALA A 341 -21.57 -26.33 -4.40
CA ALA A 341 -22.49 -26.82 -5.41
C ALA A 341 -22.41 -28.35 -5.50
N ASP A 342 -23.52 -29.00 -5.88
CA ASP A 342 -23.53 -30.46 -6.02
C ASP A 342 -22.68 -30.92 -7.20
N ARG A 343 -22.65 -30.13 -8.27
CA ARG A 343 -21.85 -30.40 -9.46
C ARG A 343 -21.33 -29.11 -10.08
N VAL A 344 -20.07 -29.13 -10.51
CA VAL A 344 -19.49 -28.13 -11.40
C VAL A 344 -18.84 -28.84 -12.57
N LEU A 345 -19.06 -28.33 -13.78
CA LEU A 345 -18.50 -28.91 -14.99
C LEU A 345 -18.08 -27.83 -15.98
N ILE A 346 -17.16 -28.22 -16.85
CA ILE A 346 -16.74 -27.41 -17.99
C ILE A 346 -17.23 -28.11 -19.26
N PHE A 347 -18.00 -27.38 -20.05
CA PHE A 347 -18.54 -27.81 -21.32
C PHE A 347 -17.80 -27.11 -22.45
N GLN A 348 -17.00 -27.87 -23.21
CA GLN A 348 -16.26 -27.33 -24.35
C GLN A 348 -17.17 -27.27 -25.58
N LEU A 349 -17.12 -26.15 -26.29
CA LEU A 349 -17.85 -25.97 -27.55
C LEU A 349 -16.93 -26.25 -28.73
N TRP A 350 -17.44 -26.98 -29.72
CA TRP A 350 -16.74 -27.31 -30.96
C TRP A 350 -17.19 -26.38 -32.10
N PRO A 351 -16.35 -26.20 -33.15
CA PRO A 351 -16.68 -25.32 -34.28
C PRO A 351 -17.96 -25.71 -35.05
N ASP A 352 -18.36 -26.98 -34.98
CA ASP A 352 -19.60 -27.50 -35.59
C ASP A 352 -20.86 -27.19 -34.76
N GLY A 353 -20.70 -26.51 -33.62
CA GLY A 353 -21.78 -26.17 -32.69
C GLY A 353 -22.13 -27.28 -31.71
N SER A 354 -21.48 -28.44 -31.78
CA SER A 354 -21.60 -29.48 -30.76
C SER A 354 -20.77 -29.13 -29.52
N GLY A 355 -20.94 -29.87 -28.44
CA GLY A 355 -20.07 -29.72 -27.28
C GLY A 355 -20.00 -30.95 -26.40
N THR A 356 -18.95 -30.99 -25.58
CA THR A 356 -18.61 -32.14 -24.74
C THR A 356 -18.26 -31.67 -23.34
N VAL A 357 -18.66 -32.44 -22.33
CA VAL A 357 -18.21 -32.20 -20.95
C VAL A 357 -16.76 -32.71 -20.82
N VAL A 358 -15.81 -31.78 -20.71
CA VAL A 358 -14.38 -32.10 -20.67
C VAL A 358 -13.87 -32.36 -19.26
N LYS A 359 -14.44 -31.70 -18.25
CA LYS A 359 -14.13 -31.90 -16.83
C LYS A 359 -15.37 -31.73 -15.97
N GLU A 360 -15.43 -32.47 -14.87
CA GLU A 360 -16.55 -32.49 -13.93
C GLU A 360 -16.04 -32.74 -12.51
N ALA A 361 -16.59 -32.01 -11.54
CA ALA A 361 -16.55 -32.32 -10.12
C ALA A 361 -17.99 -32.48 -9.63
N VAL A 362 -18.33 -33.65 -9.07
CA VAL A 362 -19.69 -34.00 -8.67
C VAL A 362 -19.69 -34.73 -7.33
N LEU A 363 -20.65 -34.40 -6.46
CA LEU A 363 -20.83 -35.10 -5.18
C LEU A 363 -21.33 -36.54 -5.40
N PRO A 364 -20.98 -37.50 -4.53
CA PRO A 364 -21.50 -38.86 -4.59
C PRO A 364 -23.03 -38.90 -4.57
N GLY A 365 -23.62 -39.77 -5.40
CA GLY A 365 -25.08 -39.97 -5.48
C GLY A 365 -25.75 -39.31 -6.67
N TRP A 366 -25.04 -38.47 -7.44
CA TRP A 366 -25.57 -37.84 -8.65
C TRP A 366 -25.01 -38.47 -9.94
N PRO A 367 -25.74 -38.40 -11.08
CA PRO A 367 -25.26 -38.96 -12.34
C PRO A 367 -24.00 -38.25 -12.86
N VAL A 368 -22.93 -39.01 -13.13
CA VAL A 368 -21.71 -38.50 -13.78
C VAL A 368 -22.03 -38.20 -15.26
N VAL A 369 -21.60 -37.03 -15.75
CA VAL A 369 -21.81 -36.57 -17.14
C VAL A 369 -20.51 -36.31 -17.90
N LEU A 370 -19.35 -36.50 -17.26
CA LEU A 370 -18.03 -36.43 -17.89
C LEU A 370 -17.94 -37.26 -19.19
N GLY A 371 -17.39 -36.66 -20.24
CA GLY A 371 -17.19 -37.30 -21.54
C GLY A 371 -18.45 -37.48 -22.38
N LYS A 372 -19.64 -37.09 -21.89
CA LYS A 372 -20.85 -37.13 -22.70
C LYS A 372 -20.86 -35.98 -23.71
N ASN A 373 -21.20 -36.31 -24.95
CA ASN A 373 -21.61 -35.31 -25.94
C ASN A 373 -23.03 -34.88 -25.59
N ILE A 374 -23.14 -33.63 -25.17
CA ILE A 374 -24.40 -33.06 -24.73
C ILE A 374 -24.88 -32.17 -25.86
N LEU A 375 -25.89 -32.65 -26.58
CA LEU A 375 -26.64 -31.85 -27.53
C LEU A 375 -27.94 -31.47 -26.85
N ASP A 376 -28.06 -30.21 -26.44
CA ASP A 376 -29.31 -29.69 -25.91
C ASP A 376 -30.32 -29.61 -27.07
N PRO A 377 -31.42 -30.41 -27.05
CA PRO A 377 -32.35 -30.55 -28.18
C PRO A 377 -33.06 -29.25 -28.57
N CYS A 378 -33.00 -28.23 -27.70
CA CYS A 378 -33.72 -26.95 -27.84
C CYS A 378 -32.83 -25.82 -28.35
N VAL A 379 -31.54 -26.06 -28.52
CA VAL A 379 -30.56 -25.04 -28.91
C VAL A 379 -30.75 -24.70 -30.39
N GLN A 380 -31.43 -23.59 -30.66
CA GLN A 380 -31.34 -22.89 -31.94
C GLN A 380 -29.92 -22.31 -32.09
N GLN A 381 -29.41 -22.18 -33.32
CA GLN A 381 -28.07 -21.63 -33.61
C GLN A 381 -27.79 -20.28 -32.90
N ASP A 382 -28.83 -19.49 -32.60
CA ASP A 382 -28.73 -18.21 -31.88
C ASP A 382 -28.42 -18.32 -30.37
N TYR A 383 -28.53 -19.50 -29.75
CA TYR A 383 -28.39 -19.65 -28.30
C TYR A 383 -26.92 -19.59 -27.83
N VAL A 384 -26.00 -20.21 -28.58
CA VAL A 384 -24.55 -20.14 -28.31
C VAL A 384 -24.04 -18.71 -28.53
N GLU A 385 -24.59 -17.99 -29.50
CA GLU A 385 -24.20 -16.61 -29.81
C GLU A 385 -24.52 -15.66 -28.64
N LYS A 386 -25.60 -15.90 -27.89
CA LYS A 386 -25.89 -15.13 -26.67
C LYS A 386 -24.78 -15.29 -25.61
N TYR A 387 -24.25 -16.50 -25.42
CA TYR A 387 -23.13 -16.72 -24.51
C TYR A 387 -21.82 -16.15 -25.06
N ARG A 388 -21.62 -16.16 -26.38
CA ARG A 388 -20.50 -15.44 -27.02
C ARG A 388 -20.55 -13.94 -26.74
N GLN A 389 -21.75 -13.36 -26.59
CA GLN A 389 -21.98 -11.97 -26.19
C GLN A 389 -21.90 -11.73 -24.67
N GLY A 390 -21.49 -12.74 -23.87
CA GLY A 390 -21.31 -12.60 -22.42
C GLY A 390 -22.57 -12.88 -21.58
N ARG A 391 -23.61 -13.53 -22.14
CA ARG A 391 -24.81 -13.90 -21.39
C ARG A 391 -24.46 -14.77 -20.17
N ILE A 392 -25.13 -14.48 -19.05
CA ILE A 392 -25.16 -15.34 -17.86
C ILE A 392 -26.57 -15.92 -17.73
N SER A 393 -26.69 -17.20 -17.38
CA SER A 393 -27.97 -17.84 -17.13
C SER A 393 -28.01 -18.40 -15.71
N ALA A 394 -28.89 -17.86 -14.88
CA ALA A 394 -29.14 -18.32 -13.52
C ALA A 394 -30.60 -18.76 -13.39
N ILE A 395 -30.82 -20.07 -13.27
CA ILE A 395 -32.12 -20.70 -13.08
C ILE A 395 -32.19 -21.20 -11.64
N PHE A 396 -33.12 -20.66 -10.87
CA PHE A 396 -33.24 -20.98 -9.44
C PHE A 396 -34.01 -22.28 -9.18
N ASP A 397 -35.01 -22.55 -10.01
CA ASP A 397 -35.87 -23.72 -9.95
C ASP A 397 -36.31 -24.05 -11.37
N ILE A 398 -35.82 -25.16 -11.93
CA ILE A 398 -36.13 -25.56 -13.31
C ILE A 398 -37.63 -25.87 -13.51
N GLU A 399 -38.35 -26.25 -12.45
CA GLU A 399 -39.79 -26.59 -12.53
C GLU A 399 -40.67 -25.34 -12.63
N LYS A 400 -40.20 -24.21 -12.11
CA LYS A 400 -40.92 -22.93 -12.09
C LYS A 400 -40.40 -21.92 -13.09
N ALA A 401 -39.21 -22.15 -13.65
CA ALA A 401 -38.59 -21.23 -14.58
C ALA A 401 -39.32 -21.21 -15.93
N ASP A 402 -39.35 -20.02 -16.54
CA ASP A 402 -39.81 -19.79 -17.90
C ASP A 402 -38.73 -20.25 -18.90
N ILE A 403 -38.65 -21.57 -19.07
CA ILE A 403 -37.75 -22.27 -20.00
C ILE A 403 -38.58 -23.21 -20.87
N GLN A 404 -38.08 -23.50 -22.08
CA GLN A 404 -38.72 -24.46 -22.98
C GLN A 404 -38.80 -25.85 -22.34
N ASP A 405 -39.90 -26.57 -22.56
CA ASP A 405 -40.14 -27.88 -21.92
C ASP A 405 -39.06 -28.90 -22.27
N CYS A 406 -38.58 -28.91 -23.51
CA CYS A 406 -37.48 -29.77 -23.93
C CYS A 406 -36.17 -29.48 -23.14
N HIS A 407 -35.92 -28.23 -22.72
CA HIS A 407 -34.73 -27.84 -21.97
C HIS A 407 -34.89 -28.23 -20.50
N ARG A 408 -36.12 -28.14 -19.97
CA ARG A 408 -36.47 -28.63 -18.63
C ARG A 408 -36.25 -30.13 -18.53
N GLU A 409 -36.81 -30.91 -19.44
CA GLU A 409 -36.63 -32.38 -19.50
C GLU A 409 -35.15 -32.75 -19.63
N PHE A 410 -34.42 -32.02 -20.47
CA PHE A 410 -32.98 -32.17 -20.65
C PHE A 410 -32.18 -31.93 -19.35
N LEU A 411 -32.53 -30.93 -18.53
CA LEU A 411 -31.89 -30.70 -17.23
C LEU A 411 -32.31 -31.74 -16.18
N GLN A 412 -33.57 -32.17 -16.21
CA GLN A 412 -34.12 -33.20 -15.30
C GLN A 412 -33.40 -34.54 -15.46
N GLN A 413 -33.03 -34.94 -16.68
CA GLN A 413 -32.33 -36.21 -16.92
C GLN A 413 -30.98 -36.31 -16.17
N PHE A 414 -30.39 -35.17 -15.81
CA PHE A 414 -29.12 -35.08 -15.09
C PHE A 414 -29.30 -34.79 -13.59
N GLY A 415 -30.53 -34.72 -13.12
CA GLY A 415 -30.89 -34.46 -11.73
C GLY A 415 -30.79 -32.99 -11.33
N VAL A 416 -30.72 -32.05 -12.28
CA VAL A 416 -30.54 -30.62 -11.98
C VAL A 416 -31.84 -30.04 -11.41
N LYS A 417 -31.74 -29.20 -10.38
CA LYS A 417 -32.84 -28.43 -9.81
C LYS A 417 -32.64 -26.93 -9.92
N ALA A 418 -31.40 -26.47 -9.80
CA ALA A 418 -30.98 -25.11 -10.11
C ALA A 418 -29.71 -25.15 -10.98
N ASN A 419 -29.57 -24.18 -11.88
CA ASN A 419 -28.51 -24.14 -12.89
C ASN A 419 -27.92 -22.74 -13.00
N LEU A 420 -26.60 -22.62 -12.95
CA LEU A 420 -25.85 -21.38 -13.19
C LEU A 420 -24.80 -21.63 -14.28
N VAL A 421 -24.86 -20.83 -15.35
CA VAL A 421 -24.03 -20.98 -16.54
C VAL A 421 -23.37 -19.65 -16.90
N VAL A 422 -22.05 -19.67 -17.05
CA VAL A 422 -21.25 -18.52 -17.53
C VAL A 422 -20.33 -18.94 -18.69
N PRO A 423 -20.02 -18.02 -19.62
CA PRO A 423 -19.14 -18.33 -20.76
C PRO A 423 -17.67 -18.27 -20.35
N ILE A 424 -16.87 -19.20 -20.90
CA ILE A 424 -15.41 -19.13 -20.91
C ILE A 424 -15.00 -18.51 -22.26
N LEU A 425 -14.58 -17.25 -22.21
CA LEU A 425 -14.19 -16.49 -23.39
C LEU A 425 -12.67 -16.48 -23.54
N ILE A 426 -12.21 -16.71 -24.77
CA ILE A 426 -10.81 -16.53 -25.21
C ILE A 426 -10.76 -15.41 -26.25
N ARG A 427 -9.56 -14.99 -26.68
CA ARG A 427 -9.41 -13.85 -27.61
C ARG A 427 -10.27 -13.96 -28.87
N ASP A 428 -10.38 -15.17 -29.43
CA ASP A 428 -11.07 -15.43 -30.70
C ASP A 428 -12.52 -15.91 -30.54
N GLY A 429 -13.13 -15.72 -29.36
CA GLY A 429 -14.54 -15.98 -29.12
C GLY A 429 -14.80 -16.89 -27.92
N ILE A 430 -15.93 -17.57 -27.95
CA ILE A 430 -16.31 -18.50 -26.87
C ILE A 430 -15.60 -19.84 -27.04
N TRP A 431 -14.89 -20.27 -25.99
CA TRP A 431 -14.26 -21.58 -25.94
C TRP A 431 -15.19 -22.64 -25.35
N GLY A 432 -15.98 -22.26 -24.35
CA GLY A 432 -16.89 -23.17 -23.66
C GLY A 432 -17.74 -22.49 -22.60
N LEU A 433 -18.38 -23.29 -21.76
CA LEU A 433 -19.22 -22.85 -20.65
C LEU A 433 -18.70 -23.45 -19.34
N LEU A 434 -18.66 -22.63 -18.30
CA LEU A 434 -18.48 -23.08 -16.92
C LEU A 434 -19.86 -23.15 -16.25
N ILE A 435 -20.22 -24.32 -15.76
CA ILE A 435 -21.58 -24.64 -15.33
C ILE A 435 -21.56 -25.16 -13.89
N ALA A 436 -22.41 -24.59 -13.03
CA ALA A 436 -22.66 -25.05 -11.67
C ALA A 436 -24.12 -25.48 -11.52
N HIS A 437 -24.33 -26.68 -10.97
CA HIS A 437 -25.66 -27.23 -10.71
C HIS A 437 -25.87 -27.44 -9.21
N GLN A 438 -27.10 -27.15 -8.77
CA GLN A 438 -27.67 -27.72 -7.55
C GLN A 438 -28.66 -28.82 -7.96
N CYS A 439 -28.44 -30.03 -7.47
CA CYS A 439 -29.25 -31.21 -7.78
C CYS A 439 -30.17 -31.58 -6.61
N ALA A 440 -29.75 -31.31 -5.37
CA ALA A 440 -30.49 -31.70 -4.17
C ALA A 440 -31.80 -30.91 -3.99
N HIS A 441 -31.78 -29.60 -4.25
CA HIS A 441 -32.93 -28.71 -4.06
C HIS A 441 -32.84 -27.47 -4.97
N PRO A 442 -33.95 -26.75 -5.19
CA PRO A 442 -33.91 -25.41 -5.78
C PRO A 442 -32.98 -24.48 -4.98
N ARG A 443 -32.28 -23.56 -5.66
CA ARG A 443 -31.29 -22.68 -5.04
C ARG A 443 -31.33 -21.30 -5.68
N HIS A 444 -31.43 -20.28 -4.84
CA HIS A 444 -31.20 -18.91 -5.27
C HIS A 444 -29.71 -18.62 -5.38
N TRP A 445 -29.22 -18.47 -6.62
CA TRP A 445 -27.88 -17.98 -6.90
C TRP A 445 -27.79 -16.50 -6.56
N THR A 446 -26.89 -16.15 -5.66
CA THR A 446 -26.66 -14.76 -5.27
C THR A 446 -25.91 -14.01 -6.37
N ASN A 447 -26.02 -12.68 -6.38
CA ASN A 447 -25.23 -11.83 -7.27
C ASN A 447 -23.72 -12.07 -7.09
N PHE A 448 -23.29 -12.32 -5.85
CA PHE A 448 -21.90 -12.63 -5.54
C PHE A 448 -21.44 -13.92 -6.22
N GLU A 449 -22.16 -15.03 -6.09
CA GLU A 449 -21.80 -16.32 -6.71
C GLU A 449 -21.78 -16.23 -8.24
N THR A 450 -22.72 -15.48 -8.80
CA THR A 450 -22.81 -15.25 -10.25
C THR A 450 -21.58 -14.49 -10.77
N GLN A 451 -21.21 -13.40 -10.09
CA GLN A 451 -20.03 -12.60 -10.46
C GLN A 451 -18.72 -13.36 -10.23
N LEU A 452 -18.63 -14.11 -9.13
CA LEU A 452 -17.49 -14.95 -8.80
C LEU A 452 -17.23 -16.01 -9.87
N LEU A 453 -18.28 -16.74 -10.28
CA LEU A 453 -18.16 -17.77 -11.31
C LEU A 453 -17.74 -17.16 -12.66
N LEU A 454 -18.30 -16.00 -13.03
CA LEU A 454 -17.91 -15.28 -14.25
C LEU A 454 -16.44 -14.82 -14.21
N GLN A 455 -15.99 -14.27 -13.08
CA GLN A 455 -14.59 -13.85 -12.92
C GLN A 455 -13.64 -15.04 -13.05
N LEU A 456 -13.97 -16.18 -12.46
CA LEU A 456 -13.19 -17.41 -12.62
C LEU A 456 -13.20 -17.91 -14.07
N ALA A 457 -14.35 -17.88 -14.76
CA ALA A 457 -14.47 -18.20 -16.18
C ALA A 457 -13.53 -17.34 -17.06
N ASN A 458 -13.44 -16.04 -16.76
CA ASN A 458 -12.51 -15.14 -17.46
C ASN A 458 -11.04 -15.48 -17.16
N GLN A 459 -10.68 -15.81 -15.91
CA GLN A 459 -9.31 -16.23 -15.57
C GLN A 459 -8.92 -17.52 -16.28
N ILE A 460 -9.83 -18.49 -16.37
CA ILE A 460 -9.63 -19.72 -17.12
C ILE A 460 -9.41 -19.39 -18.60
N GLY A 461 -10.24 -18.54 -19.20
CA GLY A 461 -10.06 -18.12 -20.60
C GLY A 461 -8.67 -17.55 -20.91
N ILE A 462 -8.11 -16.76 -19.98
CA ILE A 462 -6.75 -16.25 -20.09
C ILE A 462 -5.72 -17.39 -20.00
N ALA A 463 -5.85 -18.26 -18.99
CA ALA A 463 -4.94 -19.40 -18.79
C ALA A 463 -4.96 -20.38 -19.99
N LEU A 464 -6.15 -20.64 -20.55
CA LEU A 464 -6.34 -21.44 -21.76
C LEU A 464 -5.61 -20.83 -22.96
N SER A 465 -5.74 -19.52 -23.16
CA SER A 465 -5.07 -18.81 -24.26
C SER A 465 -3.54 -18.91 -24.15
N GLN A 466 -3.01 -18.86 -22.92
CA GLN A 466 -1.57 -18.99 -22.66
C GLN A 466 -1.07 -20.42 -22.91
N ALA A 467 -1.79 -21.43 -22.39
CA ALA A 467 -1.44 -22.83 -22.59
C ALA A 467 -1.43 -23.20 -24.09
N GLN A 468 -2.44 -22.76 -24.86
CA GLN A 468 -2.53 -22.99 -26.29
C GLN A 468 -1.39 -22.34 -27.07
N LEU A 469 -1.02 -21.10 -26.73
CA LEU A 469 0.08 -20.39 -27.38
C LEU A 469 1.42 -21.10 -27.14
N LEU A 470 1.67 -21.52 -25.89
CA LEU A 470 2.90 -22.24 -25.54
C LEU A 470 3.00 -23.59 -26.25
N GLU A 471 1.90 -24.33 -26.35
CA GLU A 471 1.85 -25.60 -27.08
C GLU A 471 2.18 -25.42 -28.57
N GLN A 472 1.64 -24.37 -29.21
CA GLN A 472 1.93 -24.02 -30.60
C GLN A 472 3.42 -23.67 -30.81
N GLU A 473 4.00 -22.82 -29.96
CA GLU A 473 5.43 -22.48 -30.01
C GLU A 473 6.31 -23.72 -29.84
N THR A 474 6.00 -24.57 -28.86
CA THR A 474 6.76 -25.81 -28.61
C THR A 474 6.74 -26.72 -29.83
N ARG A 475 5.57 -26.85 -30.48
CA ARG A 475 5.43 -27.63 -31.71
C ARG A 475 6.22 -27.04 -32.86
N HIS A 476 6.19 -25.71 -33.06
CA HIS A 476 6.97 -25.05 -34.10
C HIS A 476 8.48 -25.22 -33.91
N VAL A 477 8.97 -25.10 -32.68
CA VAL A 477 10.39 -25.33 -32.35
C VAL A 477 10.79 -26.77 -32.66
N GLN A 478 9.95 -27.75 -32.31
CA GLN A 478 10.20 -29.17 -32.62
C GLN A 478 10.22 -29.44 -34.14
N GLU A 479 9.27 -28.89 -34.89
CA GLU A 479 9.20 -29.03 -36.35
C GLU A 479 10.43 -28.39 -37.03
N LEU A 480 10.85 -27.20 -36.59
CA LEU A 480 12.06 -26.53 -37.06
C LEU A 480 13.33 -27.34 -36.74
N ALA A 481 13.46 -27.85 -35.52
CA ALA A 481 14.60 -28.67 -35.12
C ALA A 481 14.70 -29.94 -35.98
N ARG A 482 13.56 -30.60 -36.23
CA ARG A 482 13.48 -31.76 -37.12
C ARG A 482 13.87 -31.40 -38.56
N SER A 483 13.31 -30.33 -39.12
CA SER A 483 13.61 -29.88 -40.48
C SER A 483 15.09 -29.52 -40.67
N ASN A 484 15.70 -28.89 -39.66
CA ASN A 484 17.13 -28.57 -39.69
C ASN A 484 17.98 -29.85 -39.69
N SER A 485 17.64 -30.83 -38.87
CA SER A 485 18.34 -32.12 -38.83
C SER A 485 18.23 -32.89 -40.15
N GLU A 486 17.04 -32.93 -40.76
CA GLU A 486 16.83 -33.56 -42.07
C GLU A 486 17.66 -32.88 -43.18
N LEU A 487 17.76 -31.54 -43.15
CA LEU A 487 18.57 -30.77 -44.11
C LEU A 487 20.07 -31.04 -43.94
N GLU A 488 20.56 -31.12 -42.69
CA GLU A 488 21.96 -31.47 -42.39
C GLU A 488 22.30 -32.88 -42.89
N GLN A 489 21.42 -33.86 -42.66
CA GLN A 489 21.59 -35.22 -43.13
C GLN A 489 21.57 -35.31 -44.66
N PHE A 490 20.64 -34.60 -45.32
CA PHE A 490 20.60 -34.51 -46.77
C PHE A 490 21.89 -33.94 -47.35
N ALA A 491 22.39 -32.82 -46.79
CA ALA A 491 23.63 -32.20 -47.22
C ALA A 491 24.83 -33.16 -47.07
N TYR A 492 24.87 -33.96 -45.99
CA TYR A 492 25.90 -34.96 -45.76
C TYR A 492 25.90 -36.06 -46.82
N VAL A 493 24.74 -36.70 -47.05
CA VAL A 493 24.60 -37.80 -48.01
C VAL A 493 24.86 -37.31 -49.44
N ALA A 494 24.23 -36.21 -49.84
CA ALA A 494 24.41 -35.63 -51.17
C ALA A 494 25.88 -35.24 -51.43
N SER A 495 26.58 -34.70 -50.43
CA SER A 495 27.99 -34.37 -50.57
C SER A 495 28.84 -35.61 -50.77
N HIS A 496 28.65 -36.67 -49.97
CA HIS A 496 29.38 -37.93 -50.13
C HIS A 496 29.18 -38.54 -51.52
N ASP A 497 27.94 -38.60 -51.99
CA ASP A 497 27.58 -39.20 -53.28
C ASP A 497 28.10 -38.37 -54.47
N LEU A 498 28.29 -37.06 -54.31
CA LEU A 498 28.91 -36.20 -55.32
C LEU A 498 30.45 -36.33 -55.34
N GLN A 499 31.11 -36.71 -54.24
CA GLN A 499 32.57 -36.84 -54.20
C GLN A 499 33.08 -38.02 -55.02
N GLU A 500 32.37 -39.14 -55.00
CA GLU A 500 32.80 -40.36 -55.67
C GLU A 500 32.95 -40.22 -57.20
N PRO A 501 31.93 -39.76 -57.95
CA PRO A 501 32.07 -39.55 -59.40
C PRO A 501 33.08 -38.44 -59.72
N LEU A 502 33.15 -37.39 -58.88
CA LEU A 502 34.06 -36.29 -59.10
C LEU A 502 35.54 -36.69 -58.93
N ARG A 503 35.83 -37.57 -57.96
CA ARG A 503 37.17 -38.13 -57.76
C ARG A 503 37.64 -38.91 -58.98
N MET A 504 36.73 -39.67 -59.60
CA MET A 504 37.01 -40.40 -60.84
C MET A 504 37.32 -39.44 -62.01
N VAL A 505 36.47 -38.42 -62.22
CA VAL A 505 36.69 -37.41 -63.26
C VAL A 505 38.03 -36.69 -63.07
N THR A 506 38.34 -36.28 -61.84
CA THR A 506 39.61 -35.61 -61.50
C THR A 506 40.82 -36.50 -61.81
N SER A 507 40.76 -37.79 -61.47
CA SER A 507 41.84 -38.75 -61.73
C SER A 507 42.12 -38.91 -63.23
N TYR A 508 41.08 -39.08 -64.06
CA TYR A 508 41.25 -39.20 -65.51
C TYR A 508 41.75 -37.90 -66.16
N LEU A 509 41.27 -36.73 -65.70
CA LEU A 509 41.74 -35.44 -66.20
C LEU A 509 43.23 -35.22 -65.84
N GLN A 510 43.68 -35.61 -64.65
CA GLN A 510 45.09 -35.54 -64.25
C GLN A 510 45.97 -36.52 -65.04
N LEU A 511 45.45 -37.72 -65.37
CA LEU A 511 46.15 -38.67 -66.23
C LEU A 511 46.30 -38.13 -67.66
N LEU A 512 45.27 -37.47 -68.19
CA LEU A 512 45.31 -36.80 -69.50
C LEU A 512 46.34 -35.67 -69.51
N GLU A 513 46.30 -34.79 -68.50
CA GLU A 513 47.26 -33.69 -68.29
C GLU A 513 48.71 -34.23 -68.28
N ARG A 514 49.01 -35.26 -67.48
CA ARG A 514 50.37 -35.83 -67.39
C ARG A 514 50.83 -36.57 -68.65
N LYS A 515 49.94 -37.35 -69.28
CA LYS A 515 50.30 -38.24 -70.40
C LYS A 515 50.51 -37.47 -71.71
N TYR A 516 49.74 -36.40 -71.92
CA TYR A 516 49.75 -35.62 -73.16
C TYR A 516 50.37 -34.23 -73.00
N SER A 517 50.97 -33.94 -71.84
CA SER A 517 51.72 -32.70 -71.60
C SER A 517 52.74 -32.45 -72.71
N ASN A 518 52.67 -31.27 -73.33
CA ASN A 518 53.52 -30.84 -74.45
C ASN A 518 53.40 -31.67 -75.74
N GLN A 519 52.40 -32.55 -75.85
CA GLN A 519 52.08 -33.32 -77.07
C GLN A 519 50.85 -32.80 -77.79
N LEU A 520 50.11 -31.85 -77.19
CA LEU A 520 48.89 -31.25 -77.71
C LEU A 520 49.12 -29.79 -78.13
N ASP A 521 48.16 -29.20 -78.84
CA ASP A 521 48.20 -27.77 -79.14
C ASP A 521 47.90 -26.92 -77.89
N ALA A 522 48.29 -25.64 -77.92
CA ALA A 522 48.12 -24.73 -76.78
C ALA A 522 46.64 -24.57 -76.34
N THR A 523 45.69 -24.79 -77.26
CA THR A 523 44.26 -24.68 -76.98
C THR A 523 43.75 -25.90 -76.20
N ALA A 524 44.21 -27.10 -76.57
CA ALA A 524 43.89 -28.35 -75.90
C ALA A 524 44.50 -28.40 -74.48
N ASP A 525 45.76 -27.95 -74.31
CA ASP A 525 46.36 -27.82 -72.98
C ASP A 525 45.56 -26.82 -72.10
N GLN A 526 45.10 -25.71 -72.67
CA GLN A 526 44.25 -24.74 -71.97
C GLN A 526 42.90 -25.33 -71.56
N PHE A 527 42.24 -26.12 -72.42
CA PHE A 527 40.98 -26.78 -72.09
C PHE A 527 41.13 -27.86 -71.01
N ILE A 528 42.20 -28.66 -71.07
CA ILE A 528 42.51 -29.66 -70.04
C ILE A 528 42.75 -28.96 -68.70
N ASN A 529 43.52 -27.87 -68.69
CA ASN A 529 43.74 -27.06 -67.48
C ASN A 529 42.42 -26.52 -66.90
N TYR A 530 41.52 -25.97 -67.74
CA TYR A 530 40.21 -25.52 -67.27
C TYR A 530 39.34 -26.64 -66.70
N ALA A 531 39.40 -27.83 -67.27
CA ALA A 531 38.66 -28.99 -66.78
C ALA A 531 39.24 -29.51 -65.45
N VAL A 532 40.56 -29.65 -65.34
CA VAL A 532 41.26 -30.05 -64.10
C VAL A 532 40.98 -29.05 -62.98
N ASP A 533 41.09 -27.75 -63.25
CA ASP A 533 40.77 -26.69 -62.30
C ASP A 533 39.28 -26.65 -61.94
N GLY A 534 38.41 -27.01 -62.90
CA GLY A 534 36.98 -27.21 -62.68
C GLY A 534 36.71 -28.31 -61.66
N ALA A 535 37.36 -29.45 -61.84
CA ALA A 535 37.18 -30.64 -61.01
C ALA A 535 37.76 -30.44 -59.60
N ARG A 536 38.99 -29.92 -59.48
CA ARG A 536 39.63 -29.57 -58.18
C ARG A 536 38.75 -28.61 -57.36
N ARG A 537 38.08 -27.68 -58.02
CA ARG A 537 37.21 -26.71 -57.35
C ARG A 537 35.92 -27.32 -56.84
N MET A 538 35.27 -28.18 -57.64
CA MET A 538 34.10 -28.91 -57.15
C MET A 538 34.48 -29.78 -55.94
N GLN A 539 35.69 -30.35 -55.94
CA GLN A 539 36.17 -31.17 -54.83
C GLN A 539 36.36 -30.33 -53.56
N SER A 540 36.94 -29.15 -53.68
CA SER A 540 37.05 -28.18 -52.58
C SER A 540 35.69 -27.74 -52.05
N LEU A 541 34.71 -27.43 -52.92
CA LEU A 541 33.37 -27.03 -52.51
C LEU A 541 32.66 -28.13 -51.71
N ILE A 542 32.74 -29.37 -52.17
CA ILE A 542 32.09 -30.49 -51.50
C ILE A 542 32.79 -30.82 -50.18
N ASN A 543 34.12 -30.76 -50.13
CA ASN A 543 34.87 -30.92 -48.88
C ASN A 543 34.49 -29.85 -47.85
N ASP A 544 34.40 -28.59 -48.26
CA ASP A 544 34.02 -27.50 -47.36
C ASP A 544 32.57 -27.64 -46.86
N LEU A 545 31.66 -28.08 -47.73
CA LEU A 545 30.27 -28.37 -47.34
C LEU A 545 30.17 -29.54 -46.34
N LEU A 546 30.96 -30.60 -46.53
CA LEU A 546 31.06 -31.71 -45.56
C LEU A 546 31.66 -31.26 -44.23
N ASN A 547 32.70 -30.43 -44.27
CA ASN A 547 33.31 -29.89 -43.06
C ASN A 547 32.31 -29.04 -42.28
N TYR A 548 31.55 -28.18 -42.98
CA TYR A 548 30.48 -27.39 -42.38
C TYR A 548 29.41 -28.27 -41.69
N SER A 549 28.95 -29.34 -42.34
CA SER A 549 28.00 -30.32 -41.77
C SER A 549 28.56 -31.11 -40.58
N ARG A 550 29.88 -31.30 -40.50
CA ARG A 550 30.54 -32.11 -39.46
C ARG A 550 30.90 -31.36 -38.17
N VAL A 551 30.84 -30.02 -38.17
CA VAL A 551 31.26 -29.18 -37.03
C VAL A 551 30.58 -29.60 -35.72
N THR A 552 29.28 -29.93 -35.77
CA THR A 552 28.48 -30.34 -34.60
C THR A 552 28.53 -31.84 -34.30
N THR A 553 28.69 -32.70 -35.31
CA THR A 553 28.52 -34.16 -35.17
C THR A 553 29.82 -34.94 -34.90
N ARG A 554 31.00 -34.37 -35.17
CA ARG A 554 32.31 -35.03 -35.00
C ARG A 554 33.38 -34.16 -34.31
N GLY A 555 32.96 -33.13 -33.59
CA GLY A 555 33.91 -32.33 -32.82
C GLY A 555 34.60 -33.15 -31.72
N GLN A 556 35.87 -32.85 -31.46
CA GLN A 556 36.61 -33.44 -30.35
C GLN A 556 36.09 -32.86 -29.02
N PRO A 557 36.31 -33.56 -27.88
CA PRO A 557 35.99 -33.01 -26.57
C PRO A 557 36.75 -31.70 -26.35
N PHE A 558 36.11 -30.76 -25.66
CA PHE A 558 36.79 -29.53 -25.27
C PHE A 558 37.83 -29.84 -24.19
N VAL A 559 39.04 -29.37 -24.40
CA VAL A 559 40.19 -29.54 -23.51
C VAL A 559 40.85 -28.19 -23.28
N GLN A 560 41.68 -28.09 -22.24
CA GLN A 560 42.52 -26.92 -22.03
C GLN A 560 43.57 -26.84 -23.12
N VAL A 561 43.53 -25.78 -23.92
CA VAL A 561 44.42 -25.53 -25.07
C VAL A 561 45.16 -24.22 -24.87
N ASP A 562 46.47 -24.23 -25.11
CA ASP A 562 47.27 -23.01 -25.22
C ASP A 562 47.03 -22.40 -26.61
N CYS A 563 46.37 -21.24 -26.66
CA CYS A 563 46.05 -20.58 -27.93
C CYS A 563 47.30 -20.17 -28.72
N ALA A 564 48.46 -19.98 -28.07
CA ALA A 564 49.72 -19.72 -28.76
C ALA A 564 50.18 -20.96 -29.55
N GLU A 565 50.04 -22.17 -29.00
CA GLU A 565 50.35 -23.41 -29.72
C GLU A 565 49.42 -23.63 -30.92
N ILE A 566 48.12 -23.38 -30.72
CA ILE A 566 47.11 -23.45 -31.79
C ILE A 566 47.41 -22.46 -32.92
N LEU A 567 47.79 -21.22 -32.57
CA LEU A 567 48.21 -20.22 -33.55
C LEU A 567 49.45 -20.67 -34.32
N GLN A 568 50.46 -21.20 -33.64
CA GLN A 568 51.68 -21.71 -34.29
C GLN A 568 51.37 -22.86 -35.25
N GLN A 569 50.45 -23.75 -34.91
CA GLN A 569 49.97 -24.80 -35.83
C GLN A 569 49.28 -24.20 -37.06
N ALA A 570 48.41 -23.21 -36.89
CA ALA A 570 47.76 -22.52 -38.01
C ALA A 570 48.78 -21.81 -38.93
N ILE A 571 49.80 -21.16 -38.35
CA ILE A 571 50.90 -20.53 -39.09
C ILE A 571 51.72 -21.58 -39.85
N ALA A 572 52.06 -22.70 -39.22
CA ALA A 572 52.79 -23.80 -39.87
C ALA A 572 52.03 -24.38 -41.06
N ASN A 573 50.70 -24.52 -40.95
CA ASN A 573 49.84 -24.97 -42.05
C ASN A 573 49.81 -23.98 -43.23
N LEU A 574 50.09 -22.70 -42.97
CA LEU A 574 50.09 -21.63 -43.98
C LEU A 574 51.49 -21.20 -44.42
N LYS A 575 52.54 -21.90 -44.00
CA LYS A 575 53.95 -21.53 -44.22
C LYS A 575 54.25 -21.07 -45.66
N PHE A 576 53.88 -21.86 -46.66
CA PHE A 576 54.12 -21.52 -48.07
C PHE A 576 53.37 -20.28 -48.53
N ALA A 577 52.13 -20.08 -48.07
CA ALA A 577 51.34 -18.90 -48.43
C ALA A 577 51.89 -17.63 -47.77
N ILE A 578 52.44 -17.75 -46.56
CA ILE A 578 53.11 -16.67 -45.83
C ILE A 578 54.42 -16.29 -46.55
N GLU A 579 55.25 -17.27 -46.90
CA GLU A 579 56.52 -17.06 -47.62
C GLU A 579 56.30 -16.45 -49.01
N ASP A 580 55.30 -16.93 -49.77
CA ASP A 580 54.97 -16.41 -51.12
C ASP A 580 54.41 -14.98 -51.08
N SER A 581 53.63 -14.64 -50.05
CA SER A 581 53.01 -13.32 -49.92
C SER A 581 53.87 -12.30 -49.16
N GLY A 582 54.94 -12.74 -48.50
CA GLY A 582 55.74 -11.92 -47.60
C GLY A 582 54.97 -11.44 -46.37
N ALA A 583 53.96 -12.19 -45.93
CA ALA A 583 53.10 -11.79 -44.82
C ALA A 583 53.85 -11.75 -43.48
N GLU A 584 53.63 -10.69 -42.71
CA GLU A 584 54.14 -10.54 -41.35
C GLU A 584 53.00 -10.78 -40.35
N ILE A 585 53.18 -11.76 -39.47
CA ILE A 585 52.20 -12.13 -38.45
C ILE A 585 52.78 -11.80 -37.08
N THR A 586 52.07 -10.96 -36.32
CA THR A 586 52.43 -10.55 -34.96
C THR A 586 51.30 -10.90 -33.99
N TYR A 587 51.64 -11.22 -32.74
CA TYR A 587 50.63 -11.51 -31.72
C TYR A 587 51.11 -11.13 -30.31
N ASN A 588 50.17 -10.75 -29.44
CA ASN A 588 50.40 -10.49 -28.02
C ASN A 588 50.24 -11.77 -27.18
N HIS A 589 50.22 -11.68 -25.85
CA HIS A 589 49.98 -12.85 -25.00
C HIS A 589 48.60 -13.46 -25.28
N LEU A 590 48.58 -14.75 -25.65
CA LEU A 590 47.34 -15.49 -25.92
C LEU A 590 47.00 -16.40 -24.73
N PRO A 591 45.71 -16.53 -24.38
CA PRO A 591 45.27 -17.25 -23.19
C PRO A 591 45.26 -18.77 -23.37
N ILE A 592 45.19 -19.48 -22.25
CA ILE A 592 44.79 -20.89 -22.21
C ILE A 592 43.28 -20.93 -22.00
N ILE A 593 42.55 -21.62 -22.89
CA ILE A 593 41.08 -21.70 -22.84
C ILE A 593 40.60 -23.14 -22.96
N THR A 594 39.36 -23.40 -22.59
CA THR A 594 38.69 -24.69 -22.85
C THR A 594 38.13 -24.68 -24.28
N ALA A 595 38.67 -25.45 -25.22
CA ALA A 595 38.20 -25.49 -26.61
C ALA A 595 38.55 -26.81 -27.34
N ASP A 596 38.02 -26.98 -28.56
CA ASP A 596 38.40 -28.06 -29.48
C ASP A 596 39.63 -27.60 -30.28
N PRO A 597 40.82 -28.20 -30.06
CA PRO A 597 42.07 -27.73 -30.66
C PRO A 597 42.04 -27.75 -32.20
N ILE A 598 41.39 -28.75 -32.80
CA ILE A 598 41.32 -28.89 -34.26
C ILE A 598 40.45 -27.79 -34.85
N GLN A 599 39.27 -27.56 -34.24
CA GLN A 599 38.34 -26.55 -34.72
C GLN A 599 38.87 -25.13 -34.51
N LEU A 600 39.52 -24.86 -33.37
CA LEU A 600 40.13 -23.54 -33.13
C LEU A 600 41.30 -23.28 -34.09
N THR A 601 42.14 -24.29 -34.37
CA THR A 601 43.18 -24.20 -35.42
C THR A 601 42.56 -23.84 -36.76
N GLN A 602 41.43 -24.45 -37.10
CA GLN A 602 40.72 -24.19 -38.36
C GLN A 602 40.16 -22.76 -38.44
N VAL A 603 39.62 -22.21 -37.34
CA VAL A 603 39.17 -20.82 -37.28
C VAL A 603 40.33 -19.87 -37.57
N LEU A 604 41.44 -19.99 -36.83
CA LEU A 604 42.61 -19.13 -37.01
C LEU A 604 43.20 -19.28 -38.41
N GLN A 605 43.34 -20.51 -38.91
CA GLN A 605 43.84 -20.77 -40.27
C GLN A 605 42.95 -20.11 -41.33
N ASN A 606 41.63 -20.19 -41.21
CA ASN A 606 40.71 -19.57 -42.17
C ASN A 606 40.79 -18.04 -42.14
N LEU A 607 40.88 -17.44 -40.95
CA LEU A 607 40.99 -15.98 -40.80
C LEU A 607 42.33 -15.47 -41.35
N ILE A 608 43.45 -16.12 -41.01
CA ILE A 608 44.79 -15.76 -41.52
C ILE A 608 44.88 -15.96 -43.03
N ALA A 609 44.36 -17.08 -43.55
CA ALA A 609 44.35 -17.34 -44.99
C ALA A 609 43.52 -16.29 -45.75
N ASN A 610 42.41 -15.82 -45.18
CA ASN A 610 41.64 -14.72 -45.76
C ASN A 610 42.44 -13.41 -45.75
N ALA A 611 43.11 -13.08 -44.65
CA ALA A 611 43.95 -11.88 -44.56
C ALA A 611 45.09 -11.87 -45.59
N ILE A 612 45.77 -13.00 -45.80
CA ILE A 612 46.83 -13.16 -46.82
C ILE A 612 46.25 -13.01 -48.24
N LYS A 613 45.05 -13.56 -48.47
CA LYS A 613 44.40 -13.60 -49.77
C LYS A 613 43.84 -12.24 -50.17
N PHE A 614 43.21 -11.51 -49.25
CA PHE A 614 42.55 -10.23 -49.52
C PHE A 614 43.48 -9.04 -49.24
N ARG A 615 44.71 -9.13 -49.75
CA ARG A 615 45.77 -8.12 -49.56
C ARG A 615 45.76 -7.00 -50.61
N ARG A 616 46.45 -5.90 -50.31
CA ARG A 616 46.81 -4.82 -51.25
C ARG A 616 48.17 -5.12 -51.91
N GLU A 617 48.73 -4.14 -52.62
CA GLU A 617 50.09 -4.24 -53.18
C GLU A 617 51.21 -4.20 -52.13
N ILE A 618 50.86 -3.89 -50.87
CA ILE A 618 51.78 -3.92 -49.72
C ILE A 618 51.73 -5.32 -49.08
N PRO A 619 52.86 -5.84 -48.54
CA PRO A 619 52.86 -7.10 -47.82
C PRO A 619 51.77 -7.18 -46.73
N PRO A 620 51.07 -8.32 -46.58
CA PRO A 620 50.05 -8.49 -45.56
C PRO A 620 50.64 -8.35 -44.16
N GLN A 621 50.07 -7.47 -43.35
CA GLN A 621 50.38 -7.36 -41.92
C GLN A 621 49.18 -7.85 -41.14
N ILE A 622 49.38 -8.90 -40.35
CA ILE A 622 48.32 -9.56 -39.57
C ILE A 622 48.68 -9.47 -38.09
N HIS A 623 47.81 -8.86 -37.30
CA HIS A 623 47.96 -8.75 -35.85
C HIS A 623 46.88 -9.55 -35.14
N ILE A 624 47.27 -10.38 -34.17
CA ILE A 624 46.35 -11.23 -33.40
C ILE A 624 46.47 -10.91 -31.92
N GLU A 625 45.36 -10.61 -31.28
CA GLU A 625 45.29 -10.33 -29.84
C GLU A 625 44.08 -11.03 -29.21
N ALA A 626 44.19 -11.25 -27.90
CA ALA A 626 43.12 -11.79 -27.09
C ALA A 626 43.07 -11.01 -25.76
N VAL A 627 41.90 -10.52 -25.39
CA VAL A 627 41.69 -9.73 -24.19
C VAL A 627 40.51 -10.29 -23.40
N ARG A 628 40.62 -10.33 -22.08
CA ARG A 628 39.51 -10.75 -21.23
C ARG A 628 38.51 -9.61 -21.09
N ALA A 629 37.21 -9.90 -21.20
CA ALA A 629 36.13 -8.93 -21.11
C ALA A 629 36.25 -7.95 -19.92
N ASP A 630 36.70 -8.46 -18.76
CA ASP A 630 36.82 -7.70 -17.52
C ASP A 630 37.94 -6.64 -17.56
N GLU A 631 38.98 -6.84 -18.38
CA GLU A 631 40.15 -5.95 -18.47
C GLU A 631 39.90 -4.79 -19.44
N VAL A 632 38.92 -4.93 -20.35
CA VAL A 632 38.48 -3.87 -21.28
C VAL A 632 37.72 -2.77 -20.53
N GLY A 633 37.09 -3.09 -19.39
CA GLY A 633 36.32 -2.15 -18.57
C GLY A 633 37.16 -1.16 -17.71
N GLU A 634 38.44 -1.42 -17.49
CA GLU A 634 39.27 -0.58 -16.58
C GLU A 634 40.09 0.51 -17.30
N GLN A 635 40.27 0.45 -18.62
CA GLN A 635 40.99 1.50 -19.36
C GLN A 635 40.11 2.66 -19.88
N GLU A 636 38.78 2.56 -19.82
CA GLU A 636 37.85 3.62 -20.25
C GLU A 636 37.24 4.46 -19.12
N SER A 637 37.73 4.35 -17.87
CA SER A 637 37.20 5.13 -16.73
C SER A 637 37.81 6.53 -16.54
N ARG A 638 38.47 7.11 -17.55
CA ARG A 638 38.85 8.54 -17.55
C ARG A 638 38.55 9.25 -18.86
N GLY A 639 37.27 9.52 -19.10
CA GLY A 639 36.83 10.81 -19.64
C GLY A 639 36.03 10.78 -20.94
N LYS A 640 34.73 11.12 -20.78
CA LYS A 640 33.79 11.72 -21.76
C LYS A 640 33.31 10.85 -22.93
N TYR A 641 32.06 10.40 -22.87
CA TYR A 641 31.07 10.53 -23.97
C TYR A 641 29.63 10.46 -23.41
N THR A 642 29.05 11.62 -23.14
CA THR A 642 27.59 11.82 -23.17
C THR A 642 27.24 12.53 -24.47
N THR A 643 26.30 11.96 -25.21
CA THR A 643 25.42 12.58 -26.23
C THR A 643 26.07 13.31 -27.42
N GLN A 644 25.63 12.88 -28.61
CA GLN A 644 25.67 13.57 -29.90
C GLN A 644 27.01 13.63 -30.65
N ASN A 645 27.00 12.96 -31.81
CA ASN A 645 27.94 13.05 -32.93
C ASN A 645 29.42 12.72 -32.66
N SER A 646 29.84 11.63 -33.33
CA SER A 646 31.15 11.37 -33.93
C SER A 646 32.29 10.81 -33.07
N ILE A 647 32.99 9.86 -33.72
CA ILE A 647 34.37 9.36 -33.52
C ILE A 647 34.54 8.18 -32.54
N THR A 648 34.51 6.97 -33.08
CA THR A 648 35.15 5.79 -32.49
C THR A 648 36.66 6.01 -32.39
N PRO A 649 37.38 5.43 -31.41
CA PRO A 649 38.83 5.65 -31.26
C PRO A 649 39.67 5.21 -32.46
N HIS A 650 39.10 4.51 -33.45
CA HIS A 650 39.75 4.11 -34.71
C HIS A 650 39.00 4.55 -35.98
N GLY A 651 38.16 5.60 -35.91
CA GLY A 651 37.69 6.32 -37.10
C GLY A 651 36.89 5.49 -38.09
N LEU A 652 35.89 4.75 -37.60
CA LEU A 652 35.11 3.77 -38.36
C LEU A 652 33.64 3.83 -37.92
N ASN A 653 32.74 4.35 -38.77
CA ASN A 653 31.31 4.50 -38.47
C ASN A 653 30.51 3.26 -38.93
N ALA A 654 30.28 2.30 -38.05
CA ALA A 654 29.21 1.29 -38.21
C ALA A 654 28.55 1.01 -36.84
N PRO A 655 27.20 0.87 -36.76
CA PRO A 655 26.54 0.56 -35.49
C PRO A 655 26.82 -0.90 -35.08
N LEU A 656 27.35 -1.10 -33.87
CA LEU A 656 27.49 -2.40 -33.21
C LEU A 656 26.10 -3.00 -32.87
N PRO A 657 25.86 -4.32 -33.02
CA PRO A 657 24.72 -4.98 -32.40
C PRO A 657 24.87 -4.94 -30.87
N LEU A 658 23.82 -4.57 -30.13
CA LEU A 658 23.80 -4.48 -28.66
C LEU A 658 24.09 -5.80 -27.90
N THR A 659 24.25 -6.92 -28.62
CA THR A 659 24.66 -8.24 -28.11
C THR A 659 26.17 -8.53 -28.24
N ALA A 660 26.98 -7.56 -28.70
CA ALA A 660 28.39 -7.76 -29.09
C ALA A 660 29.44 -7.26 -28.07
N LEU A 661 29.03 -6.92 -26.84
CA LEU A 661 29.97 -6.64 -25.75
C LEU A 661 30.18 -7.92 -24.95
N PRO A 662 31.44 -8.34 -24.70
CA PRO A 662 31.70 -9.60 -24.02
C PRO A 662 31.14 -9.56 -22.59
N THR A 663 30.50 -10.65 -22.20
CA THR A 663 29.93 -10.83 -20.85
C THR A 663 31.04 -11.24 -19.86
N GLN A 664 30.82 -11.08 -18.54
CA GLN A 664 31.78 -11.52 -17.52
C GLN A 664 32.17 -12.99 -17.77
N ASN A 665 33.48 -13.30 -17.80
CA ASN A 665 34.11 -14.60 -18.14
C ASN A 665 34.22 -15.00 -19.63
N GLU A 666 34.31 -14.05 -20.56
CA GLU A 666 34.63 -14.35 -21.97
C GLU A 666 35.98 -13.77 -22.43
N TRP A 667 36.65 -14.49 -23.33
CA TRP A 667 37.83 -14.02 -24.05
C TRP A 667 37.43 -13.47 -25.41
N LEU A 668 37.82 -12.23 -25.70
CA LEU A 668 37.65 -11.58 -27.01
C LEU A 668 38.93 -11.73 -27.82
N PHE A 669 38.86 -12.46 -28.92
CA PHE A 669 39.94 -12.58 -29.91
C PHE A 669 39.73 -11.59 -31.05
N SER A 670 40.82 -10.97 -31.51
CA SER A 670 40.83 -10.06 -32.66
C SER A 670 41.91 -10.48 -33.65
N VAL A 671 41.55 -10.60 -34.93
CA VAL A 671 42.47 -10.87 -36.05
C VAL A 671 42.37 -9.72 -37.04
N ARG A 672 43.37 -8.84 -37.04
CA ARG A 672 43.40 -7.60 -37.82
C ARG A 672 44.36 -7.71 -38.99
N ASP A 673 43.94 -7.26 -40.17
CA ASP A 673 44.74 -7.19 -41.40
C ASP A 673 44.80 -5.79 -42.01
N ASN A 674 45.81 -5.52 -42.86
CA ASN A 674 45.96 -4.29 -43.65
C ASN A 674 45.45 -4.43 -45.10
N GLY A 675 44.55 -5.39 -45.35
CA GLY A 675 44.07 -5.81 -46.65
C GLY A 675 43.11 -4.82 -47.32
N ILE A 676 42.37 -5.28 -48.33
CA ILE A 676 41.47 -4.41 -49.13
C ILE A 676 40.25 -3.91 -48.35
N GLY A 677 39.89 -4.58 -47.24
CA GLY A 677 38.70 -4.30 -46.45
C GLY A 677 37.37 -4.55 -47.18
N LEU A 678 36.25 -4.36 -46.48
CA LEU A 678 34.89 -4.58 -46.99
C LEU A 678 33.93 -3.46 -46.56
N GLU A 679 32.89 -3.23 -47.36
CA GLU A 679 31.83 -2.28 -47.01
C GLU A 679 30.91 -2.87 -45.91
N ALA A 680 30.50 -2.04 -44.95
CA ALA A 680 29.71 -2.44 -43.79
C ALA A 680 28.41 -3.21 -44.14
N GLN A 681 27.78 -2.90 -45.28
CA GLN A 681 26.58 -3.59 -45.77
C GLN A 681 26.78 -5.09 -46.03
N TYR A 682 28.02 -5.56 -46.10
CA TYR A 682 28.36 -6.95 -46.33
C TYR A 682 28.77 -7.70 -45.05
N ALA A 683 28.87 -7.02 -43.90
CA ALA A 683 29.42 -7.58 -42.66
C ALA A 683 28.68 -8.85 -42.18
N GLU A 684 27.35 -8.90 -42.28
CA GLU A 684 26.60 -10.11 -41.93
C GLU A 684 26.59 -11.15 -43.06
N ARG A 685 26.62 -10.67 -44.31
CA ARG A 685 26.46 -11.53 -45.49
C ARG A 685 27.67 -12.44 -45.69
N ILE A 686 28.88 -12.01 -45.35
CA ILE A 686 30.10 -12.82 -45.56
C ILE A 686 30.14 -14.13 -44.77
N PHE A 687 29.33 -14.26 -43.71
CA PHE A 687 29.20 -15.49 -42.93
C PHE A 687 28.14 -16.46 -43.49
N VAL A 688 27.42 -16.09 -44.55
CA VAL A 688 26.44 -16.96 -45.23
C VAL A 688 27.17 -17.93 -46.17
N ILE A 689 26.74 -19.20 -46.18
CA ILE A 689 27.30 -20.24 -47.04
C ILE A 689 27.22 -19.83 -48.53
N PHE A 690 28.29 -20.04 -49.28
CA PHE A 690 28.45 -19.68 -50.69
C PHE A 690 28.45 -18.18 -51.01
N GLN A 691 28.45 -17.31 -50.01
CA GLN A 691 28.49 -15.86 -50.24
C GLN A 691 29.91 -15.37 -50.57
N ARG A 692 30.03 -14.51 -51.59
CA ARG A 692 31.30 -13.90 -52.03
C ARG A 692 31.09 -12.44 -52.43
N LEU A 693 32.06 -11.58 -52.07
CA LEU A 693 32.04 -10.16 -52.43
C LEU A 693 32.82 -9.85 -53.71
N HIS A 694 33.75 -10.71 -54.11
CA HIS A 694 34.58 -10.51 -55.30
C HIS A 694 34.48 -11.66 -56.30
N GLY A 695 34.55 -11.27 -57.57
CA GLY A 695 34.54 -12.17 -58.72
C GLY A 695 35.71 -13.16 -58.68
N ARG A 696 35.46 -14.33 -59.25
CA ARG A 696 36.34 -15.49 -59.14
C ARG A 696 37.66 -15.37 -59.90
N SER A 697 37.73 -14.49 -60.90
CA SER A 697 38.97 -14.14 -61.60
C SER A 697 39.94 -13.32 -60.74
N LYS A 698 39.45 -12.66 -59.68
CA LYS A 698 40.25 -11.76 -58.83
C LYS A 698 40.74 -12.41 -57.54
N TYR A 699 39.92 -13.27 -56.90
CA TYR A 699 40.32 -14.01 -55.68
C TYR A 699 39.76 -15.46 -55.67
N PRO A 700 40.61 -16.50 -55.46
CA PRO A 700 40.17 -17.90 -55.46
C PRO A 700 39.52 -18.32 -54.12
N GLY A 701 38.45 -19.12 -54.12
CA GLY A 701 37.84 -19.65 -52.88
C GLY A 701 36.38 -20.11 -53.04
N THR A 702 35.88 -20.85 -52.05
CA THR A 702 34.56 -21.50 -52.04
C THR A 702 33.43 -20.65 -51.46
N GLY A 703 33.74 -19.71 -50.57
CA GLY A 703 32.74 -18.89 -49.87
C GLY A 703 32.08 -19.57 -48.67
N ILE A 704 32.68 -20.67 -48.18
CA ILE A 704 32.15 -21.45 -47.04
C ILE A 704 33.01 -21.24 -45.77
N GLY A 705 34.30 -20.88 -45.91
CA GLY A 705 35.25 -20.79 -44.79
C GLY A 705 34.80 -19.92 -43.61
N LEU A 706 34.23 -18.73 -43.87
CA LEU A 706 33.72 -17.87 -42.78
C LEU A 706 32.45 -18.43 -42.13
N ALA A 707 31.58 -19.10 -42.90
CA ALA A 707 30.42 -19.81 -42.36
C ALA A 707 30.85 -20.95 -41.42
N ILE A 708 31.94 -21.67 -41.76
CA ILE A 708 32.56 -22.68 -40.88
C ILE A 708 33.07 -22.02 -39.60
N CYS A 709 33.78 -20.89 -39.70
CA CYS A 709 34.24 -20.17 -38.50
C CYS A 709 33.06 -19.80 -37.59
N LYS A 710 31.98 -19.25 -38.15
CA LYS A 710 30.77 -18.91 -37.39
C LYS A 710 30.18 -20.13 -36.69
N LYS A 711 30.01 -21.24 -37.40
CA LYS A 711 29.46 -22.47 -36.83
C LYS A 711 30.35 -23.07 -35.73
N ILE A 712 31.67 -22.99 -35.88
CA ILE A 712 32.63 -23.43 -34.85
C ILE A 712 32.51 -22.57 -33.60
N ILE A 713 32.51 -21.24 -33.74
CA ILE A 713 32.44 -20.32 -32.61
C ILE A 713 31.10 -20.44 -31.88
N GLU A 714 30.00 -20.59 -32.61
CA GLU A 714 28.68 -20.88 -32.03
C GLU A 714 28.68 -22.20 -31.24
N ARG A 715 29.37 -23.25 -31.74
CA ARG A 715 29.55 -24.52 -31.00
C ARG A 715 30.32 -24.33 -29.69
N HIS A 716 31.27 -23.38 -29.65
CA HIS A 716 32.01 -23.06 -28.43
C HIS A 716 31.24 -22.12 -27.49
N GLY A 717 30.00 -21.75 -27.83
CA GLY A 717 29.15 -20.86 -27.03
C GLY A 717 29.46 -19.37 -27.21
N GLY A 718 30.20 -18.99 -28.25
CA GLY A 718 30.59 -17.60 -28.52
C GLY A 718 29.96 -17.02 -29.78
N HIS A 719 30.43 -15.81 -30.16
CA HIS A 719 29.97 -15.06 -31.32
C HIS A 719 31.14 -14.56 -32.18
N ILE A 720 30.94 -14.40 -33.50
CA ILE A 720 31.95 -13.87 -34.44
C ILE A 720 31.35 -12.75 -35.30
N TRP A 721 32.12 -11.68 -35.53
CA TRP A 721 31.77 -10.54 -36.37
C TRP A 721 33.00 -9.95 -37.07
N VAL A 722 32.80 -8.91 -37.88
CA VAL A 722 33.88 -8.19 -38.58
C VAL A 722 33.68 -6.69 -38.49
N GLU A 723 34.77 -5.97 -38.31
CA GLU A 723 34.87 -4.52 -38.42
C GLU A 723 35.83 -4.19 -39.55
N SER A 724 35.43 -3.39 -40.54
CA SER A 724 36.27 -3.14 -41.70
C SER A 724 35.86 -1.88 -42.46
N GLU A 725 36.86 -1.19 -43.02
CA GLU A 725 36.63 -0.18 -44.08
C GLU A 725 37.30 -0.59 -45.38
N PRO A 726 36.67 -0.28 -46.52
CA PRO A 726 37.33 -0.33 -47.81
C PRO A 726 38.63 0.47 -47.78
N GLY A 727 39.74 -0.18 -48.07
CA GLY A 727 41.04 0.47 -48.09
C GLY A 727 41.62 0.81 -46.70
N GLN A 728 41.12 0.21 -45.60
CA GLN A 728 41.84 0.17 -44.30
C GLN A 728 42.15 -1.24 -43.78
N GLY A 729 41.56 -2.28 -44.36
CA GLY A 729 41.74 -3.67 -43.92
C GLY A 729 40.54 -4.17 -43.12
N SER A 730 40.65 -5.37 -42.56
CA SER A 730 39.56 -6.00 -41.80
C SER A 730 40.02 -6.43 -40.42
N ASN A 731 39.12 -6.36 -39.45
CA ASN A 731 39.30 -6.85 -38.10
C ASN A 731 38.20 -7.87 -37.80
N PHE A 732 38.54 -9.16 -37.79
CA PHE A 732 37.62 -10.22 -37.42
C PHE A 732 37.69 -10.46 -35.92
N CYS A 733 36.56 -10.36 -35.23
CA CYS A 733 36.48 -10.48 -33.79
C CYS A 733 35.60 -11.68 -33.41
N PHE A 734 35.98 -12.44 -32.38
CA PHE A 734 35.14 -13.51 -31.85
C PHE A 734 35.32 -13.73 -30.35
N THR A 735 34.28 -14.22 -29.69
CA THR A 735 34.31 -14.57 -28.26
C THR A 735 34.40 -16.07 -28.02
N ILE A 736 35.06 -16.48 -26.93
CA ILE A 736 35.00 -17.84 -26.39
C ILE A 736 34.85 -17.76 -24.86
N PRO A 737 33.84 -18.44 -24.26
CA PRO A 737 33.70 -18.55 -22.80
C PRO A 737 34.86 -19.32 -22.14
N ASP A 738 35.29 -18.89 -20.96
CA ASP A 738 36.41 -19.50 -20.22
C ASP A 738 36.17 -20.99 -19.88
N GLN A 739 34.90 -21.38 -19.71
CA GLN A 739 34.42 -22.75 -19.51
C GLN A 739 33.49 -23.21 -20.64
N ALA A 740 33.98 -23.22 -21.88
CA ALA A 740 33.22 -23.81 -22.99
C ALA A 740 32.88 -25.29 -22.70
N GLY A 741 31.59 -25.63 -22.71
CA GLY A 741 31.09 -27.01 -22.54
C GLY A 741 30.70 -27.48 -21.14
N GLN A 742 30.59 -26.58 -20.13
CA GLN A 742 29.98 -26.94 -18.83
C GLN A 742 28.47 -26.64 -18.72
N GLN A 743 27.85 -26.12 -19.79
CA GLN A 743 26.38 -26.08 -19.89
C GLN A 743 25.90 -27.18 -20.83
N SER A 744 25.61 -28.34 -20.25
CA SER A 744 24.76 -29.40 -20.82
C SER A 744 24.08 -30.13 -19.68
#